data_AF-A0A948YYG0-F1
#
_entry.id   AF-A0A948YYG0-F1
#
_cell.length_a   1.000
_cell.length_b   1.000
_cell.length_c   1.000
_cell.angle_alpha   90.00
_cell.angle_beta   90.00
_cell.angle_gamma   90.00
#
_symmetry.space_group_name_H-M   'P 1'
#
loop_
_entity.id
_entity.type
_entity.pdbx_description
1 polymer ?
#
loop_
_entity_poly.entity_id
_entity_poly.type
_entity_poly.pdbx_seq_one_letter_code
_entity_poly.pdbx_strand_id
1 'polypeptide(L)'
;MSKKAKFLTLALFCGCFLVANQASAASAVKPIYSMAVSGNITLNKTEGYARIILTDAQGKEYLIYEASGPFDSGSFSFENTCEETCVLNGIVPKKVDVEVLGAEIHIDKLFMIEDRTAMNARVQTMGMQTYREALGPVQEDIKIAKINQYIENSGMKWTAGKTSVSGYSYEQKKHLFISVEGTNNETPNTQGIEYYTGGIFEMAGANASPKSASASASALPSSFDWRDRHGENWMTTIKSQGECGSCWIFATTAAIEGLTNLYFNKHINIDLSEQDVLSCLYPNYDGCNLGSTQSHTISSMNYFEAFGITQERCFLYSAKDLPCENKCGNWEDYLVTSDYGEREDMLNNADIIKRKLIENGPLSVSIPYMGHAMALVGYETDPDNPTTAPIWIYKNSWGENHGEQGYLRTSFTGAEIHSIGIPIKIADNPTIEINCVDKDNDNYCNWGISEEKPSTCPASCGPKKDCDDSNSDLGTFDSNYSCIPIGVIEGDELPPVVGKIPQTNIYINVPIELSFPVSDNKRVAGCKIMVKTPNSTSFYEFETTNFSKAPCLVCYAVAENVVLTEISIITPTPYQISVYGRCWDEAGNVSTGDITEINVLSSTNPPPIIEPEFSVGKITPSTAQLNVRKRFSTMVSDDGEVLACALKINNTPVEYMNFSES
;
A
#
# COMPACT_ATOMS: atom_id res chain seq x y z
N MET A 1 4.49 -21.21 57.53
CA MET A 1 5.61 -22.15 57.28
C MET A 1 5.14 -23.25 56.33
N SER A 2 6.00 -23.70 55.41
CA SER A 2 5.90 -24.92 54.56
C SER A 2 4.59 -25.17 53.78
N LYS A 3 4.52 -24.90 52.48
CA LYS A 3 4.96 -25.81 51.38
C LYS A 3 4.37 -27.23 51.42
N LYS A 4 3.63 -27.60 50.36
CA LYS A 4 4.14 -28.49 49.29
C LYS A 4 3.26 -28.46 48.05
N ALA A 5 3.87 -28.19 46.90
CA ALA A 5 3.27 -28.42 45.58
C ALA A 5 3.22 -29.93 45.27
N LYS A 6 2.31 -30.31 44.37
CA LYS A 6 2.41 -31.55 43.60
C LYS A 6 2.48 -31.19 42.12
N PHE A 7 3.64 -31.39 41.52
CA PHE A 7 3.74 -31.63 40.09
C PHE A 7 2.99 -32.93 39.77
N LEU A 8 2.32 -32.97 38.61
CA LEU A 8 1.95 -34.24 37.98
C LEU A 8 2.39 -34.20 36.51
N THR A 9 3.26 -35.15 36.16
CA THR A 9 3.72 -35.40 34.80
C THR A 9 3.36 -36.85 34.49
N LEU A 10 2.54 -37.10 33.48
CA LEU A 10 2.24 -38.42 32.89
C LEU A 10 1.56 -38.12 31.54
N ALA A 11 2.07 -38.48 30.36
CA ALA A 11 2.52 -39.78 29.84
C ALA A 11 1.35 -40.75 29.55
N LEU A 12 1.10 -40.97 28.25
CA LEU A 12 -0.07 -41.66 27.69
C LEU A 12 -0.12 -43.17 27.98
N PHE A 13 -1.34 -43.71 28.07
CA PHE A 13 -1.69 -45.03 27.50
C PHE A 13 -3.12 -44.99 26.94
N CYS A 14 -3.30 -45.51 25.73
CA CYS A 14 -4.56 -45.45 24.97
C CYS A 14 -5.44 -46.70 25.20
N GLY A 15 -6.77 -46.52 25.16
CA GLY A 15 -7.74 -47.62 25.23
C GLY A 15 -9.14 -47.20 24.76
N CYS A 16 -9.46 -47.43 23.49
CA CYS A 16 -10.79 -47.15 22.92
C CYS A 16 -11.90 -48.02 23.55
N PHE A 17 -13.05 -47.42 23.86
CA PHE A 17 -14.34 -48.09 23.80
C PHE A 17 -15.47 -47.13 23.35
N LEU A 18 -16.21 -47.53 22.32
CA LEU A 18 -17.41 -46.84 21.81
C LEU A 18 -18.61 -47.10 22.72
N VAL A 19 -19.38 -46.07 23.10
CA VAL A 19 -20.79 -46.21 23.52
C VAL A 19 -21.67 -45.10 22.95
N ALA A 20 -22.85 -45.51 22.51
CA ALA A 20 -23.89 -44.80 21.80
C ALA A 20 -24.37 -43.44 22.36
N ASN A 21 -24.34 -42.44 21.48
CA ASN A 21 -25.46 -41.59 21.07
C ASN A 21 -26.72 -41.57 22.00
N GLN A 22 -26.82 -40.57 22.86
CA GLN A 22 -28.09 -40.01 23.31
C GLN A 22 -28.13 -38.52 22.99
N ALA A 23 -29.09 -38.09 22.18
CA ALA A 23 -29.36 -36.67 21.97
C ALA A 23 -30.10 -36.10 23.19
N SER A 24 -29.35 -35.52 24.13
CA SER A 24 -29.90 -34.60 25.12
C SER A 24 -30.37 -33.31 24.41
N ALA A 25 -31.40 -32.66 24.96
CA ALA A 25 -31.81 -31.35 24.49
C ALA A 25 -30.73 -30.32 24.85
N ALA A 26 -30.18 -29.65 23.84
CA ALA A 26 -29.20 -28.58 24.01
C ALA A 26 -29.73 -27.49 24.95
N SER A 27 -28.91 -27.11 25.94
CA SER A 27 -29.22 -26.08 26.93
C SER A 27 -28.74 -24.74 26.40
N ALA A 28 -29.66 -23.86 25.98
CA ALA A 28 -29.29 -22.62 25.31
C ALA A 28 -28.23 -21.81 26.06
N VAL A 29 -27.07 -21.60 25.42
CA VAL A 29 -25.95 -20.80 25.93
C VAL A 29 -26.46 -19.48 26.51
N LYS A 30 -26.11 -19.22 27.77
CA LYS A 30 -26.65 -18.07 28.49
C LYS A 30 -26.09 -16.74 27.96
N PRO A 31 -26.89 -15.66 28.03
CA PRO A 31 -26.40 -14.32 27.73
C PRO A 31 -25.38 -13.85 28.77
N ILE A 32 -24.32 -13.20 28.32
CA ILE A 32 -23.29 -12.56 29.16
C ILE A 32 -23.36 -11.04 29.09
N TYR A 33 -23.04 -10.40 30.23
CA TYR A 33 -23.08 -8.96 30.45
C TYR A 33 -21.69 -8.36 30.67
N SER A 34 -20.66 -9.20 30.77
CA SER A 34 -19.25 -8.80 30.83
C SER A 34 -18.37 -10.01 30.51
N MET A 35 -17.25 -9.79 29.84
CA MET A 35 -16.15 -10.75 29.73
C MET A 35 -14.83 -10.03 29.96
N ALA A 36 -13.95 -10.62 30.76
CA ALA A 36 -12.60 -10.14 31.05
C ALA A 36 -11.63 -11.32 31.15
N VAL A 37 -10.32 -11.05 31.07
CA VAL A 37 -9.28 -12.08 30.98
C VAL A 37 -8.09 -11.77 31.89
N SER A 38 -7.50 -12.80 32.49
CA SER A 38 -6.18 -12.77 33.12
C SER A 38 -5.23 -13.73 32.43
N GLY A 39 -3.95 -13.39 32.41
CA GLY A 39 -2.92 -14.20 31.80
C GLY A 39 -1.56 -13.52 31.78
N ASN A 40 -0.65 -14.12 31.00
CA ASN A 40 0.70 -13.65 30.78
C ASN A 40 0.97 -13.61 29.28
N ILE A 41 1.69 -12.60 28.81
CA ILE A 41 2.11 -12.48 27.42
C ILE A 41 3.60 -12.19 27.36
N THR A 42 4.26 -12.69 26.32
CA THR A 42 5.60 -12.28 25.90
C THR A 42 5.56 -11.84 24.45
N LEU A 43 5.95 -10.60 24.18
CA LEU A 43 6.16 -10.12 22.82
C LEU A 43 7.61 -10.36 22.43
N ASN A 44 7.81 -11.29 21.48
CA ASN A 44 9.13 -11.75 21.04
C ASN A 44 9.71 -10.91 19.89
N LYS A 45 8.91 -9.97 19.34
CA LYS A 45 9.30 -9.10 18.24
C LYS A 45 8.63 -7.72 18.37
N THR A 46 9.26 -6.71 17.77
CA THR A 46 8.77 -5.32 17.77
C THR A 46 7.44 -5.15 17.03
N GLU A 47 7.20 -5.90 15.95
CA GLU A 47 5.94 -5.91 15.21
C GLU A 47 4.90 -6.91 15.74
N GLY A 48 5.25 -7.66 16.79
CA GLY A 48 4.46 -8.75 17.33
C GLY A 48 3.23 -8.27 18.10
N TYR A 49 2.12 -9.00 18.00
CA TYR A 49 0.88 -8.70 18.71
C TYR A 49 0.17 -9.98 19.16
N ALA A 50 -0.71 -9.84 20.15
CA ALA A 50 -1.74 -10.82 20.44
C ALA A 50 -3.09 -10.14 20.70
N ARG A 51 -4.16 -10.77 20.23
CA ARG A 51 -5.55 -10.34 20.49
C ARG A 51 -6.39 -11.50 21.01
N ILE A 52 -7.35 -11.16 21.86
CA ILE A 52 -8.40 -12.06 22.32
C ILE A 52 -9.72 -11.42 21.93
N ILE A 53 -10.49 -12.10 21.08
CA ILE A 53 -11.69 -11.58 20.42
C ILE A 53 -12.88 -12.46 20.78
N LEU A 54 -13.95 -11.83 21.28
CA LEU A 54 -15.24 -12.47 21.49
C LEU A 54 -16.08 -12.34 20.22
N THR A 55 -16.80 -13.39 19.84
CA THR A 55 -17.87 -13.29 18.84
C THR A 55 -19.17 -13.82 19.40
N ASP A 56 -20.26 -13.09 19.16
CA ASP A 56 -21.59 -13.49 19.59
C ASP A 56 -22.33 -14.41 18.58
N ALA A 57 -23.52 -14.86 18.98
CA ALA A 57 -24.37 -15.71 18.17
C ALA A 57 -24.83 -15.06 16.85
N GLN A 58 -24.86 -13.73 16.78
CA GLN A 58 -25.18 -12.95 15.57
C GLN A 58 -23.97 -12.83 14.64
N GLY A 59 -22.76 -13.06 15.15
CA GLY A 59 -21.50 -12.99 14.41
C GLY A 59 -20.72 -11.69 14.63
N LYS A 60 -21.22 -10.78 15.47
CA LYS A 60 -20.54 -9.52 15.80
C LYS A 60 -19.34 -9.79 16.69
N GLU A 61 -18.23 -9.11 16.38
CA GLU A 61 -16.94 -9.28 17.06
C GLU A 61 -16.65 -8.13 18.03
N TYR A 62 -16.07 -8.46 19.18
CA TYR A 62 -15.70 -7.52 20.25
C TYR A 62 -14.29 -7.84 20.75
N LEU A 63 -13.46 -6.83 20.91
CA LEU A 63 -12.13 -6.99 21.51
C LEU A 63 -12.26 -7.20 23.03
N ILE A 64 -11.72 -8.31 23.53
CA ILE A 64 -11.54 -8.55 24.97
C ILE A 64 -10.22 -7.94 25.42
N TYR A 65 -9.15 -8.15 24.65
CA TYR A 65 -7.80 -7.73 24.99
C TYR A 65 -6.92 -7.61 23.74
N GLU A 66 -6.07 -6.60 23.69
CA GLU A 66 -4.98 -6.47 22.73
C GLU A 66 -3.69 -6.11 23.48
N ALA A 67 -2.60 -6.73 23.06
CA ALA A 67 -1.25 -6.26 23.38
C ALA A 67 -0.46 -6.24 22.07
N SER A 68 0.22 -5.13 21.80
CA SER A 68 0.88 -4.93 20.52
C SER A 68 2.20 -4.21 20.68
N GLY A 69 3.24 -4.81 20.10
CA GLY A 69 4.47 -4.12 19.79
C GLY A 69 4.18 -3.09 18.70
N PRO A 70 4.61 -1.83 18.88
CA PRO A 70 5.69 -1.44 19.80
C PRO A 70 5.31 -1.06 21.25
N PHE A 71 4.04 -0.75 21.52
CA PHE A 71 3.63 -0.11 22.79
C PHE A 71 3.73 -1.03 24.01
N ASP A 72 3.68 -2.33 23.76
CA ASP A 72 3.99 -3.39 24.71
C ASP A 72 5.37 -3.99 24.39
N SER A 73 6.10 -4.44 25.41
CA SER A 73 7.40 -5.09 25.22
C SER A 73 7.75 -6.10 26.32
N GLY A 74 8.56 -7.10 25.97
CA GLY A 74 9.03 -8.13 26.90
C GLY A 74 7.90 -9.07 27.38
N SER A 75 8.05 -9.56 28.61
CA SER A 75 7.10 -10.47 29.27
C SER A 75 6.37 -9.74 30.40
N PHE A 76 5.04 -9.78 30.40
CA PHE A 76 4.21 -9.13 31.42
C PHE A 76 2.88 -9.87 31.64
N SER A 77 2.28 -9.63 32.82
CA SER A 77 0.98 -10.20 33.21
C SER A 77 -0.13 -9.16 33.07
N PHE A 78 -1.32 -9.61 32.68
CA PHE A 78 -2.56 -8.83 32.67
C PHE A 78 -3.58 -9.53 33.58
N GLU A 79 -4.34 -8.75 34.35
CA GLU A 79 -5.30 -9.30 35.32
C GLU A 79 -6.68 -8.64 35.18
N ASN A 80 -7.71 -9.47 34.99
CA ASN A 80 -9.11 -9.06 34.89
C ASN A 80 -9.33 -7.91 33.88
N THR A 81 -8.56 -7.93 32.78
CA THR A 81 -8.58 -6.92 31.75
C THR A 81 -9.73 -7.15 30.79
N CYS A 82 -10.38 -6.08 30.38
CA CYS A 82 -11.35 -6.07 29.31
C CYS A 82 -11.21 -4.76 28.52
N GLU A 83 -11.42 -4.84 27.22
CA GLU A 83 -11.48 -3.71 26.31
C GLU A 83 -12.96 -3.36 26.11
N GLU A 84 -13.57 -3.83 25.02
CA GLU A 84 -14.97 -3.57 24.68
C GLU A 84 -15.95 -4.43 25.49
N THR A 85 -15.48 -5.60 25.92
CA THR A 85 -16.29 -6.59 26.62
C THR A 85 -16.52 -6.30 28.10
N CYS A 86 -16.04 -5.16 28.62
CA CYS A 86 -16.26 -4.77 30.01
C CYS A 86 -17.76 -4.63 30.36
N VAL A 87 -18.57 -4.11 29.43
CA VAL A 87 -20.03 -3.95 29.61
C VAL A 87 -20.77 -4.37 28.35
N LEU A 88 -21.40 -5.54 28.39
CA LEU A 88 -22.15 -6.15 27.29
C LEU A 88 -23.66 -6.10 27.59
N ASN A 89 -24.50 -6.09 26.55
CA ASN A 89 -25.96 -5.99 26.67
C ASN A 89 -26.66 -7.36 26.66
N GLY A 90 -26.15 -8.34 27.42
CA GLY A 90 -26.72 -9.69 27.46
C GLY A 90 -26.58 -10.44 26.14
N ILE A 91 -25.38 -10.42 25.53
CA ILE A 91 -25.10 -11.10 24.26
C ILE A 91 -24.89 -12.60 24.50
N VAL A 92 -25.28 -13.44 23.54
CA VAL A 92 -25.00 -14.89 23.61
C VAL A 92 -23.63 -15.15 22.99
N PRO A 93 -22.61 -15.60 23.74
CA PRO A 93 -21.28 -15.87 23.20
C PRO A 93 -21.31 -17.11 22.27
N LYS A 94 -20.50 -17.09 21.21
CA LYS A 94 -20.41 -18.17 20.21
C LYS A 94 -19.01 -18.78 20.08
N LYS A 95 -17.98 -17.93 20.08
CA LYS A 95 -16.56 -18.35 20.07
C LYS A 95 -15.71 -17.30 20.77
N VAL A 96 -14.54 -17.72 21.25
CA VAL A 96 -13.41 -16.84 21.54
C VAL A 96 -12.26 -17.25 20.62
N ASP A 97 -11.72 -16.27 19.90
CA ASP A 97 -10.55 -16.40 19.05
C ASP A 97 -9.33 -15.76 19.73
N VAL A 98 -8.18 -16.42 19.58
CA VAL A 98 -6.88 -15.88 19.98
C VAL A 98 -5.99 -15.77 18.74
N GLU A 99 -5.64 -14.54 18.38
CA GLU A 99 -4.74 -14.21 17.27
C GLU A 99 -3.35 -13.90 17.83
N VAL A 100 -2.30 -14.49 17.25
CA VAL A 100 -0.93 -14.30 17.72
C VAL A 100 0.06 -14.23 16.55
N LEU A 101 0.87 -13.17 16.54
CA LEU A 101 2.00 -12.99 15.63
C LEU A 101 3.22 -12.48 16.42
N GLY A 102 4.39 -13.11 16.27
CA GLY A 102 5.61 -12.64 16.94
C GLY A 102 5.54 -12.62 18.48
N ALA A 103 4.61 -13.36 19.07
CA ALA A 103 4.27 -13.32 20.48
C ALA A 103 3.95 -14.73 21.03
N GLU A 104 3.89 -14.84 22.35
CA GLU A 104 3.41 -16.01 23.09
C GLU A 104 2.44 -15.53 24.18
N ILE A 105 1.27 -16.16 24.30
CA ILE A 105 0.24 -15.79 25.27
C ILE A 105 -0.23 -17.03 26.04
N HIS A 106 -0.34 -16.90 27.36
CA HIS A 106 -0.89 -17.87 28.27
C HIS A 106 -2.11 -17.25 28.96
N ILE A 107 -3.28 -17.83 28.78
CA ILE A 107 -4.52 -17.37 29.42
C ILE A 107 -4.72 -18.18 30.69
N ASP A 108 -4.60 -17.53 31.85
CA ASP A 108 -4.81 -18.16 33.16
C ASP A 108 -6.30 -18.35 33.42
N LYS A 109 -7.14 -17.36 33.04
CA LYS A 109 -8.57 -17.36 33.36
C LYS A 109 -9.38 -16.39 32.50
N LEU A 110 -10.60 -16.82 32.13
CA LEU A 110 -11.68 -15.96 31.68
C LEU A 110 -12.66 -15.69 32.84
N PHE A 111 -13.13 -14.45 32.94
CA PHE A 111 -14.13 -14.00 33.90
C PHE A 111 -15.37 -13.56 33.11
N MET A 112 -16.53 -14.10 33.45
CA MET A 112 -17.80 -13.78 32.81
C MET A 112 -18.85 -13.38 33.84
N ILE A 113 -19.75 -12.49 33.46
CA ILE A 113 -20.94 -12.15 34.25
C ILE A 113 -22.18 -12.59 33.47
N GLU A 114 -22.76 -13.73 33.82
CA GLU A 114 -24.00 -14.28 33.24
C GLU A 114 -25.28 -13.66 33.83
N ASP A 115 -25.20 -13.11 35.06
CA ASP A 115 -26.34 -12.53 35.75
C ASP A 115 -26.41 -11.00 35.57
N ARG A 116 -27.55 -10.54 35.06
CA ARG A 116 -27.87 -9.12 34.92
C ARG A 116 -27.88 -8.39 36.27
N THR A 117 -28.25 -9.05 37.36
CA THR A 117 -28.29 -8.46 38.70
C THR A 117 -26.89 -8.17 39.22
N ALA A 118 -25.97 -9.13 39.09
CA ALA A 118 -24.55 -8.95 39.34
C ALA A 118 -23.95 -7.83 38.47
N MET A 119 -24.33 -7.73 37.19
CA MET A 119 -23.86 -6.61 36.35
C MET A 119 -24.42 -5.26 36.79
N ASN A 120 -25.71 -5.18 37.12
CA ASN A 120 -26.33 -3.98 37.69
C ASN A 120 -25.65 -3.54 38.99
N ALA A 121 -25.24 -4.49 39.84
CA ALA A 121 -24.46 -4.21 41.05
C ALA A 121 -23.06 -3.64 40.73
N ARG A 122 -22.40 -4.12 39.67
CA ARG A 122 -21.10 -3.60 39.20
C ARG A 122 -21.20 -2.17 38.66
N VAL A 123 -22.21 -1.86 37.85
CA VAL A 123 -22.40 -0.51 37.27
C VAL A 123 -23.14 0.48 38.20
N GLN A 124 -23.60 -0.02 39.36
CA GLN A 124 -24.27 0.74 40.41
C GLN A 124 -25.45 1.57 39.86
N THR A 125 -25.62 2.80 40.34
CA THR A 125 -26.72 3.70 39.94
C THR A 125 -26.54 4.35 38.57
N MET A 126 -25.37 4.24 37.93
CA MET A 126 -25.13 4.85 36.62
C MET A 126 -25.88 4.12 35.49
N GLY A 127 -26.13 2.81 35.66
CA GLY A 127 -26.69 1.97 34.60
C GLY A 127 -25.65 1.59 33.53
N MET A 128 -25.92 0.52 32.80
CA MET A 128 -24.94 -0.11 31.90
C MET A 128 -24.50 0.80 30.74
N GLN A 129 -25.43 1.57 30.18
CA GLN A 129 -25.12 2.46 29.05
C GLN A 129 -24.19 3.60 29.48
N THR A 130 -24.56 4.38 30.49
CA THR A 130 -23.75 5.49 31.00
C THR A 130 -22.39 5.02 31.53
N TYR A 131 -22.32 3.83 32.14
CA TYR A 131 -21.04 3.23 32.53
C TYR A 131 -20.16 2.96 31.30
N ARG A 132 -20.71 2.38 30.22
CA ARG A 132 -19.95 2.11 28.98
C ARG A 132 -19.46 3.41 28.34
N GLU A 133 -20.32 4.41 28.23
CA GLU A 133 -20.03 5.74 27.68
C GLU A 133 -18.93 6.47 28.48
N ALA A 134 -18.88 6.27 29.81
CA ALA A 134 -17.83 6.82 30.66
C ALA A 134 -16.51 6.03 30.63
N LEU A 135 -16.54 4.72 30.36
CA LEU A 135 -15.36 3.85 30.41
C LEU A 135 -14.47 4.00 29.17
N GLY A 136 -15.06 4.02 27.98
CA GLY A 136 -14.33 4.06 26.70
C GLY A 136 -13.29 5.19 26.62
N PRO A 137 -13.66 6.47 26.89
CA PRO A 137 -12.73 7.59 26.85
C PRO A 137 -11.54 7.44 27.83
N VAL A 138 -11.73 6.77 28.97
CA VAL A 138 -10.68 6.54 29.97
C VAL A 138 -9.73 5.43 29.53
N GLN A 139 -10.24 4.34 28.94
CA GLN A 139 -9.41 3.30 28.32
C GLN A 139 -8.58 3.89 27.16
N GLU A 140 -9.19 4.76 26.37
CA GLU A 140 -8.53 5.47 25.25
C GLU A 140 -7.42 6.40 25.73
N ASP A 141 -7.65 7.23 26.76
CA ASP A 141 -6.62 8.11 27.35
C ASP A 141 -5.43 7.31 27.90
N ILE A 142 -5.67 6.13 28.48
CA ILE A 142 -4.60 5.22 28.95
C ILE A 142 -3.77 4.68 27.77
N LYS A 143 -4.42 4.30 26.66
CA LYS A 143 -3.71 3.85 25.44
C LYS A 143 -2.89 4.98 24.82
N ILE A 144 -3.46 6.17 24.67
CA ILE A 144 -2.76 7.35 24.15
C ILE A 144 -1.54 7.70 25.00
N ALA A 145 -1.66 7.68 26.34
CA ALA A 145 -0.54 7.93 27.23
C ALA A 145 0.59 6.90 27.06
N LYS A 146 0.24 5.61 26.94
CA LYS A 146 1.18 4.51 26.69
C LYS A 146 1.89 4.63 25.34
N ILE A 147 1.15 5.00 24.28
CA ILE A 147 1.69 5.24 22.94
C ILE A 147 2.68 6.40 22.96
N ASN A 148 2.30 7.55 23.50
CA ASN A 148 3.18 8.73 23.59
C ASN A 148 4.42 8.45 24.46
N GLN A 149 4.29 7.68 25.54
CA GLN A 149 5.45 7.23 26.33
C GLN A 149 6.40 6.35 25.50
N TYR A 150 5.90 5.46 24.64
CA TYR A 150 6.75 4.68 23.75
C TYR A 150 7.47 5.56 22.71
N ILE A 151 6.73 6.49 22.08
CA ILE A 151 7.23 7.46 21.10
C ILE A 151 8.41 8.25 21.69
N GLU A 152 8.21 8.86 22.86
CA GLU A 152 9.23 9.65 23.55
C GLU A 152 10.48 8.81 23.88
N ASN A 153 10.30 7.62 24.45
CA ASN A 153 11.41 6.72 24.80
C ASN A 153 12.18 6.19 23.58
N SER A 154 11.54 6.15 22.41
CA SER A 154 12.12 5.61 21.17
C SER A 154 12.67 6.70 20.25
N GLY A 155 12.43 7.98 20.55
CA GLY A 155 12.82 9.11 19.70
C GLY A 155 12.02 9.22 18.40
N MET A 156 10.81 8.66 18.35
CA MET A 156 9.94 8.74 17.17
C MET A 156 9.41 10.17 16.96
N LYS A 157 9.19 10.55 15.71
CA LYS A 157 8.86 11.93 15.30
C LYS A 157 7.35 12.22 15.14
N TRP A 158 6.46 11.40 15.71
CA TRP A 158 5.00 11.61 15.65
C TRP A 158 4.35 11.76 17.03
N THR A 159 3.05 12.04 17.07
CA THR A 159 2.25 12.19 18.30
C THR A 159 0.94 11.43 18.20
N ALA A 160 0.50 10.88 19.33
CA ALA A 160 -0.78 10.21 19.46
C ALA A 160 -1.80 11.03 20.26
N GLY A 161 -3.07 10.94 19.86
CA GLY A 161 -4.21 11.59 20.50
C GLY A 161 -5.53 10.94 20.11
N LYS A 162 -6.64 11.59 20.48
CA LYS A 162 -7.99 11.20 20.05
C LYS A 162 -8.23 11.69 18.64
N THR A 163 -8.76 10.82 17.78
CA THR A 163 -9.03 11.10 16.37
C THR A 163 -10.48 10.72 16.03
N SER A 164 -10.87 10.88 14.77
CA SER A 164 -12.13 10.34 14.23
C SER A 164 -12.23 8.81 14.24
N VAL A 165 -11.09 8.08 14.25
CA VAL A 165 -11.05 6.61 14.13
C VAL A 165 -10.49 5.90 15.38
N SER A 166 -9.87 6.62 16.31
CA SER A 166 -9.32 6.05 17.55
C SER A 166 -10.38 5.39 18.42
N GLY A 167 -11.56 6.01 18.51
CA GLY A 167 -12.71 5.54 19.29
C GLY A 167 -13.59 4.48 18.61
N TYR A 168 -13.27 4.05 17.39
CA TYR A 168 -14.01 2.99 16.69
C TYR A 168 -13.84 1.63 17.38
N SER A 169 -14.89 0.81 17.35
CA SER A 169 -14.83 -0.57 17.84
C SER A 169 -13.99 -1.46 16.93
N TYR A 170 -13.59 -2.63 17.43
CA TYR A 170 -12.80 -3.63 16.71
C TYR A 170 -13.42 -4.01 15.36
N GLU A 171 -14.74 -4.23 15.31
CA GLU A 171 -15.49 -4.50 14.08
C GLU A 171 -15.40 -3.33 13.07
N GLN A 172 -15.56 -2.09 13.52
CA GLN A 172 -15.48 -0.89 12.68
C GLN A 172 -14.04 -0.65 12.16
N LYS A 173 -13.04 -0.80 13.03
CA LYS A 173 -11.62 -0.76 12.64
C LYS A 173 -11.28 -1.88 11.67
N LYS A 174 -11.82 -3.09 11.89
CA LYS A 174 -11.62 -4.22 10.99
C LYS A 174 -12.09 -3.89 9.57
N HIS A 175 -13.22 -3.21 9.38
CA HIS A 175 -13.67 -2.77 8.05
C HIS A 175 -12.75 -1.71 7.41
N LEU A 176 -12.20 -0.79 8.20
CA LEU A 176 -11.27 0.25 7.70
C LEU A 176 -9.92 -0.32 7.25
N PHE A 177 -9.40 -1.33 7.95
CA PHE A 177 -8.00 -1.76 7.86
C PHE A 177 -7.81 -3.14 7.20
N ILE A 178 -8.76 -3.66 6.41
CA ILE A 178 -8.67 -5.06 5.88
C ILE A 178 -7.41 -5.26 5.03
N SER A 179 -6.37 -5.87 5.62
CA SER A 179 -5.11 -6.18 4.93
C SER A 179 -5.15 -7.55 4.24
N VAL A 180 -4.49 -7.64 3.08
CA VAL A 180 -4.74 -8.69 2.08
C VAL A 180 -3.59 -9.67 1.89
N GLU A 181 -2.54 -9.57 2.71
CA GLU A 181 -1.55 -10.64 2.84
C GLU A 181 -2.18 -11.85 3.56
N GLY A 182 -3.06 -12.56 2.84
CA GLY A 182 -3.68 -13.82 3.24
C GLY A 182 -5.10 -13.73 3.79
N THR A 183 -6.10 -13.60 2.90
CA THR A 183 -7.40 -14.32 2.94
C THR A 183 -8.36 -14.18 4.15
N ASN A 184 -8.06 -13.41 5.20
CA ASN A 184 -8.61 -13.77 6.52
C ASN A 184 -9.64 -12.85 7.18
N ASN A 185 -9.92 -11.64 6.67
CA ASN A 185 -10.82 -10.70 7.35
C ASN A 185 -10.36 -10.45 8.81
N GLU A 186 -9.07 -10.12 8.98
CA GLU A 186 -8.38 -9.85 10.24
C GLU A 186 -7.80 -8.43 10.20
N THR A 187 -7.93 -7.66 11.28
CA THR A 187 -7.31 -6.35 11.40
C THR A 187 -5.78 -6.52 11.42
N PRO A 188 -4.98 -5.75 10.66
CA PRO A 188 -3.52 -5.75 10.76
C PRO A 188 -3.07 -5.22 12.13
N ASN A 189 -1.77 -5.30 12.41
CA ASN A 189 -1.20 -4.49 13.47
C ASN A 189 -1.13 -3.05 12.97
N THR A 190 -2.08 -2.21 13.40
CA THR A 190 -2.18 -0.79 12.98
C THR A 190 -1.03 0.06 13.55
N GLN A 191 -0.31 -0.45 14.55
CA GLN A 191 0.75 0.26 15.28
C GLN A 191 0.34 1.68 15.70
N GLY A 192 -0.93 1.84 16.11
CA GLY A 192 -1.46 3.07 16.65
C GLY A 192 -1.68 4.19 15.63
N ILE A 193 -1.64 3.93 14.32
CA ILE A 193 -1.97 4.95 13.31
C ILE A 193 -3.39 5.50 13.46
N GLU A 194 -4.32 4.76 14.06
CA GLU A 194 -5.65 5.27 14.39
C GLU A 194 -5.61 6.39 15.45
N TYR A 195 -4.53 6.52 16.22
CA TYR A 195 -4.32 7.61 17.18
C TYR A 195 -3.44 8.74 16.63
N TYR A 196 -2.90 8.64 15.41
CA TYR A 196 -1.97 9.63 14.86
C TYR A 196 -2.62 11.03 14.75
N THR A 197 -1.97 12.02 15.36
CA THR A 197 -2.40 13.44 15.36
C THR A 197 -1.39 14.41 14.73
N GLY A 198 -0.22 13.93 14.33
CA GLY A 198 0.76 14.74 13.60
C GLY A 198 2.22 14.35 13.82
N GLY A 199 3.11 14.96 13.04
CA GLY A 199 4.52 14.60 12.92
C GLY A 199 4.77 13.51 11.86
N ILE A 200 5.96 12.92 11.83
CA ILE A 200 6.33 11.88 10.86
C ILE A 200 5.99 10.51 11.47
N PHE A 201 4.92 9.88 10.99
CA PHE A 201 4.52 8.56 11.44
C PHE A 201 5.54 7.50 10.98
N GLU A 202 5.88 6.59 11.89
CA GLU A 202 6.88 5.54 11.68
C GLU A 202 6.35 4.23 12.26
N MET A 203 6.40 3.15 11.47
CA MET A 203 6.09 1.81 11.96
C MET A 203 7.33 1.17 12.57
N ALA A 204 7.24 0.77 13.83
CA ALA A 204 8.25 -0.01 14.51
C ALA A 204 8.37 -1.42 13.90
N GLY A 205 9.60 -1.91 13.74
CA GLY A 205 9.85 -3.23 13.15
C GLY A 205 9.68 -3.31 11.63
N ALA A 206 9.10 -2.28 10.98
CA ALA A 206 9.39 -2.06 9.57
C ALA A 206 10.91 -1.83 9.46
N ASN A 207 11.58 -2.60 8.59
CA ASN A 207 12.95 -2.28 8.23
C ASN A 207 12.92 -0.93 7.52
N ALA A 208 13.32 0.13 8.22
CA ALA A 208 13.63 1.43 7.63
C ALA A 208 14.85 1.29 6.72
N SER A 209 14.65 0.70 5.55
CA SER A 209 15.68 0.36 4.57
C SER A 209 15.09 -0.30 3.32
N PRO A 210 15.23 0.32 2.14
CA PRO A 210 16.29 -0.16 1.26
C PRO A 210 17.62 -0.01 1.99
N LYS A 211 18.39 -1.10 2.15
CA LYS A 211 19.80 -1.00 2.57
C LYS A 211 20.46 0.06 1.71
N SER A 212 21.11 1.05 2.32
CA SER A 212 22.06 2.00 1.71
C SER A 212 22.48 1.64 0.27
N ALA A 213 21.63 1.96 -0.70
CA ALA A 213 22.13 2.38 -2.00
C ALA A 213 22.91 3.66 -1.69
N SER A 214 24.13 3.79 -2.21
CA SER A 214 24.88 5.02 -2.03
C SER A 214 24.02 6.18 -2.54
N ALA A 215 23.57 7.04 -1.63
CA ALA A 215 22.73 8.17 -1.98
C ALA A 215 23.57 9.15 -2.82
N SER A 216 23.55 8.92 -4.13
CA SER A 216 23.63 10.02 -5.07
C SER A 216 22.47 10.95 -4.71
N ALA A 217 22.78 12.20 -4.41
CA ALA A 217 21.74 13.18 -4.10
C ALA A 217 20.77 13.20 -5.27
N SER A 218 19.48 13.00 -4.98
CA SER A 218 18.42 13.17 -5.98
C SER A 218 18.56 14.56 -6.59
N ALA A 219 18.52 14.64 -7.92
CA ALA A 219 18.58 15.93 -8.60
C ALA A 219 17.25 16.72 -8.48
N LEU A 220 16.17 16.02 -8.09
CA LEU A 220 14.84 16.61 -7.87
C LEU A 220 14.82 17.49 -6.61
N PRO A 221 13.87 18.44 -6.48
CA PRO A 221 13.72 19.25 -5.28
C PRO A 221 13.66 18.39 -4.01
N SER A 222 14.22 18.90 -2.91
CA SER A 222 14.18 18.25 -1.60
C SER A 222 12.77 18.15 -1.02
N SER A 223 11.88 19.05 -1.42
CA SER A 223 10.49 19.09 -0.97
C SER A 223 9.59 19.59 -2.09
N PHE A 224 8.35 19.10 -2.09
CA PHE A 224 7.31 19.44 -3.05
C PHE A 224 5.96 19.08 -2.44
N ASP A 225 4.99 20.00 -2.43
CA ASP A 225 3.67 19.74 -1.85
C ASP A 225 2.59 20.47 -2.64
N TRP A 226 1.64 19.75 -3.25
CA TRP A 226 0.51 20.36 -3.98
C TRP A 226 -0.42 21.20 -3.10
N ARG A 227 -0.26 21.15 -1.77
CA ARG A 227 -0.96 22.04 -0.82
C ARG A 227 -0.36 23.44 -0.72
N ASP A 228 0.83 23.66 -1.28
CA ASP A 228 1.55 24.94 -1.22
C ASP A 228 2.39 25.14 -2.49
N ARG A 229 1.73 25.42 -3.62
CA ARG A 229 2.37 25.74 -4.91
C ARG A 229 1.75 26.99 -5.50
N HIS A 230 2.56 27.90 -6.05
CA HIS A 230 2.06 29.17 -6.58
C HIS A 230 1.34 30.02 -5.50
N GLY A 231 1.70 29.79 -4.22
CA GLY A 231 1.02 30.34 -3.05
C GLY A 231 -0.44 29.90 -2.86
N GLU A 232 -0.84 28.74 -3.40
CA GLU A 232 -2.20 28.19 -3.31
C GLU A 232 -2.20 26.70 -2.91
N ASN A 233 -3.31 26.24 -2.31
CA ASN A 233 -3.56 24.82 -2.04
C ASN A 233 -4.44 24.21 -3.13
N TRP A 234 -3.88 23.31 -3.93
CA TRP A 234 -4.56 22.70 -5.07
C TRP A 234 -5.48 21.52 -4.71
N MET A 235 -5.39 21.03 -3.47
CA MET A 235 -6.21 19.91 -3.00
C MET A 235 -7.60 20.37 -2.54
N THR A 236 -8.62 19.57 -2.84
CA THR A 236 -9.96 19.72 -2.26
C THR A 236 -9.97 19.46 -0.75
N THR A 237 -11.07 19.79 -0.08
CA THR A 237 -11.30 19.51 1.35
C THR A 237 -11.15 18.03 1.70
N ILE A 238 -10.89 17.73 2.96
CA ILE A 238 -10.84 16.36 3.46
C ILE A 238 -12.25 15.77 3.51
N LYS A 239 -12.38 14.50 3.12
CA LYS A 239 -13.62 13.71 3.24
C LYS A 239 -13.47 12.63 4.32
N SER A 240 -14.56 11.95 4.67
CA SER A 240 -14.56 10.83 5.60
C SER A 240 -15.31 9.63 5.02
N GLN A 241 -14.65 8.47 4.97
CA GLN A 241 -15.23 7.17 4.58
C GLN A 241 -16.12 6.55 5.69
N GLY A 242 -16.26 7.21 6.84
CA GLY A 242 -17.04 6.68 7.97
C GLY A 242 -16.50 5.33 8.45
N GLU A 243 -17.35 4.31 8.47
CA GLU A 243 -17.06 2.93 8.91
C GLU A 243 -16.92 1.95 7.73
N CYS A 244 -16.93 2.46 6.50
CA CYS A 244 -16.90 1.68 5.26
C CYS A 244 -15.46 1.57 4.73
N GLY A 245 -15.03 0.37 4.34
CA GLY A 245 -13.71 0.06 3.77
C GLY A 245 -13.50 0.56 2.33
N SER A 246 -13.90 1.79 2.03
CA SER A 246 -13.90 2.39 0.69
C SER A 246 -12.72 3.35 0.42
N CYS A 247 -11.65 3.28 1.22
CA CYS A 247 -10.46 4.14 1.09
C CYS A 247 -9.82 4.13 -0.30
N TRP A 248 -9.87 2.99 -1.00
CA TRP A 248 -9.42 2.82 -2.38
C TRP A 248 -10.18 3.70 -3.38
N ILE A 249 -11.45 4.02 -3.11
CA ILE A 249 -12.23 4.99 -3.90
C ILE A 249 -11.80 6.41 -3.54
N PHE A 250 -11.76 6.76 -2.25
CA PHE A 250 -11.38 8.10 -1.79
C PHE A 250 -9.96 8.51 -2.23
N ALA A 251 -9.02 7.55 -2.31
CA ALA A 251 -7.69 7.78 -2.86
C ALA A 251 -7.74 8.17 -4.35
N THR A 252 -8.61 7.51 -5.12
CA THR A 252 -8.82 7.80 -6.55
C THR A 252 -9.53 9.14 -6.75
N THR A 253 -10.67 9.37 -6.06
CA THR A 253 -11.42 10.64 -6.20
C THR A 253 -10.58 11.82 -5.75
N ALA A 254 -9.92 11.77 -4.59
CA ALA A 254 -9.06 12.86 -4.13
C ALA A 254 -7.89 13.17 -5.08
N ALA A 255 -7.36 12.16 -5.79
CA ALA A 255 -6.34 12.37 -6.81
C ALA A 255 -6.93 13.06 -8.07
N ILE A 256 -8.08 12.58 -8.58
CA ILE A 256 -8.77 13.18 -9.72
C ILE A 256 -9.23 14.62 -9.42
N GLU A 257 -9.74 14.88 -8.21
CA GLU A 257 -10.19 16.20 -7.77
C GLU A 257 -9.05 17.23 -7.73
N GLY A 258 -7.92 16.86 -7.10
CA GLY A 258 -6.71 17.69 -7.08
C GLY A 258 -6.13 17.90 -8.48
N LEU A 259 -6.07 16.84 -9.30
CA LEU A 259 -5.66 16.98 -10.70
C LEU A 259 -6.63 17.85 -11.51
N THR A 260 -7.94 17.81 -11.25
CA THR A 260 -8.90 18.66 -11.96
C THR A 260 -8.61 20.15 -11.72
N ASN A 261 -8.29 20.52 -10.49
CA ASN A 261 -7.86 21.88 -10.17
C ASN A 261 -6.57 22.25 -10.93
N LEU A 262 -5.56 21.36 -10.92
CA LEU A 262 -4.27 21.55 -11.57
C LEU A 262 -4.32 21.54 -13.10
N TYR A 263 -5.19 20.74 -13.70
CA TYR A 263 -5.32 20.62 -15.14
C TYR A 263 -5.90 21.90 -15.76
N PHE A 264 -6.91 22.48 -15.10
CA PHE A 264 -7.51 23.75 -15.55
C PHE A 264 -6.85 24.99 -14.94
N ASN A 265 -5.89 24.82 -14.03
CA ASN A 265 -5.24 25.90 -13.26
C ASN A 265 -6.26 26.83 -12.56
N LYS A 266 -7.29 26.22 -11.96
CA LYS A 266 -8.45 26.87 -11.33
C LYS A 266 -8.91 26.04 -10.13
N HIS A 267 -9.30 26.68 -9.03
CA HIS A 267 -10.02 26.02 -7.93
C HIS A 267 -11.47 25.74 -8.33
N ILE A 268 -11.67 24.79 -9.24
CA ILE A 268 -12.99 24.26 -9.61
C ILE A 268 -13.61 23.55 -8.40
N ASN A 269 -12.76 22.88 -7.59
CA ASN A 269 -13.13 22.12 -6.41
C ASN A 269 -14.30 21.18 -6.71
N ILE A 270 -14.11 20.38 -7.78
CA ILE A 270 -15.05 19.34 -8.16
C ILE A 270 -15.18 18.36 -6.99
N ASP A 271 -16.40 17.94 -6.69
CA ASP A 271 -16.71 17.02 -5.60
C ASP A 271 -17.25 15.74 -6.24
N LEU A 272 -16.40 14.71 -6.33
CA LEU A 272 -16.72 13.45 -6.98
C LEU A 272 -17.47 12.51 -6.03
N SER A 273 -18.43 11.75 -6.55
CA SER A 273 -19.17 10.77 -5.77
C SER A 273 -18.34 9.51 -5.54
N GLU A 274 -17.92 9.29 -4.30
CA GLU A 274 -17.39 7.98 -3.92
C GLU A 274 -18.47 6.89 -3.92
N GLN A 275 -19.74 7.26 -3.73
CA GLN A 275 -20.87 6.34 -3.76
C GLN A 275 -21.11 5.75 -5.15
N ASP A 276 -20.85 6.51 -6.22
CA ASP A 276 -20.93 6.04 -7.59
C ASP A 276 -20.05 4.80 -7.79
N VAL A 277 -18.75 4.93 -7.54
CA VAL A 277 -17.80 3.82 -7.69
C VAL A 277 -18.17 2.66 -6.76
N LEU A 278 -18.50 2.95 -5.50
CA LEU A 278 -18.88 1.94 -4.50
C LEU A 278 -20.08 1.10 -4.96
N SER A 279 -21.12 1.74 -5.48
CA SER A 279 -22.37 1.11 -5.88
C SER A 279 -22.33 0.48 -7.28
N CYS A 280 -21.54 1.03 -8.20
CA CYS A 280 -21.62 0.71 -9.62
C CYS A 280 -20.44 -0.12 -10.17
N LEU A 281 -19.27 -0.15 -9.51
CA LEU A 281 -18.15 -0.99 -9.95
C LEU A 281 -18.44 -2.50 -9.74
N TYR A 282 -19.08 -2.84 -8.62
CA TYR A 282 -19.42 -4.22 -8.26
C TYR A 282 -20.88 -4.34 -7.80
N PRO A 283 -21.87 -4.27 -8.72
CA PRO A 283 -23.27 -4.44 -8.35
C PRO A 283 -23.50 -5.81 -7.71
N ASN A 284 -24.03 -5.82 -6.48
CA ASN A 284 -24.23 -6.98 -5.58
C ASN A 284 -22.96 -7.50 -4.86
N TYR A 285 -21.93 -6.69 -4.71
CA TYR A 285 -20.75 -7.00 -3.89
C TYR A 285 -20.71 -6.14 -2.62
N ASP A 286 -19.94 -6.60 -1.63
CA ASP A 286 -19.90 -6.03 -0.27
C ASP A 286 -18.74 -5.03 -0.16
N GLY A 287 -18.86 -3.92 -0.89
CA GLY A 287 -17.80 -2.94 -1.13
C GLY A 287 -17.27 -2.27 0.13
N CYS A 288 -18.11 -2.11 1.15
CA CYS A 288 -17.67 -1.61 2.46
C CYS A 288 -16.87 -2.62 3.29
N ASN A 289 -16.93 -3.93 2.99
CA ASN A 289 -16.20 -4.97 3.70
C ASN A 289 -14.96 -5.48 2.93
N LEU A 290 -14.40 -4.62 2.07
CA LEU A 290 -13.24 -4.93 1.22
C LEU A 290 -11.91 -4.40 1.75
N GLY A 291 -11.91 -3.19 2.31
CA GLY A 291 -10.68 -2.41 2.51
C GLY A 291 -9.93 -2.13 1.19
N SER A 292 -8.72 -1.59 1.29
CA SER A 292 -7.85 -1.46 0.11
C SER A 292 -7.09 -2.75 -0.13
N THR A 293 -7.38 -3.38 -1.25
CA THR A 293 -6.45 -4.29 -1.91
C THR A 293 -5.72 -3.56 -3.03
N GLN A 294 -4.61 -4.16 -3.46
CA GLN A 294 -3.97 -3.87 -4.74
C GLN A 294 -5.00 -3.80 -5.88
N SER A 295 -5.77 -4.87 -6.07
CA SER A 295 -6.80 -4.96 -7.10
C SER A 295 -7.94 -3.94 -6.97
N HIS A 296 -8.26 -3.43 -5.79
CA HIS A 296 -9.36 -2.46 -5.60
C HIS A 296 -8.97 -1.06 -6.06
N THR A 297 -7.76 -0.59 -5.74
CA THR A 297 -7.27 0.72 -6.21
C THR A 297 -7.19 0.72 -7.75
N ILE A 298 -6.63 -0.35 -8.33
CA ILE A 298 -6.63 -0.58 -9.79
C ILE A 298 -8.05 -0.61 -10.37
N SER A 299 -9.03 -1.20 -9.67
CA SER A 299 -10.41 -1.31 -10.18
C SER A 299 -11.19 0.00 -10.11
N SER A 300 -10.94 0.87 -9.11
CA SER A 300 -11.45 2.25 -9.09
C SER A 300 -10.87 3.08 -10.24
N MET A 301 -9.56 2.96 -10.49
CA MET A 301 -8.92 3.58 -11.65
C MET A 301 -9.54 3.11 -12.98
N ASN A 302 -9.70 1.79 -13.16
CA ASN A 302 -10.38 1.22 -14.33
C ASN A 302 -11.83 1.72 -14.48
N TYR A 303 -12.55 1.92 -13.36
CA TYR A 303 -13.91 2.46 -13.39
C TYR A 303 -13.93 3.87 -13.97
N PHE A 304 -13.07 4.75 -13.46
CA PHE A 304 -12.94 6.12 -13.95
C PHE A 304 -12.52 6.18 -15.42
N GLU A 305 -11.53 5.37 -15.84
CA GLU A 305 -11.09 5.28 -17.24
C GLU A 305 -12.19 4.78 -18.19
N ALA A 306 -13.04 3.84 -17.75
CA ALA A 306 -14.05 3.22 -18.60
C ALA A 306 -15.39 3.97 -18.64
N PHE A 307 -15.78 4.62 -17.54
CA PHE A 307 -17.13 5.17 -17.34
C PHE A 307 -17.17 6.62 -16.86
N GLY A 308 -16.06 7.15 -16.33
CA GLY A 308 -16.07 8.38 -15.54
C GLY A 308 -16.68 8.20 -14.15
N ILE A 309 -16.74 9.29 -13.38
CA ILE A 309 -17.38 9.35 -12.05
C ILE A 309 -18.31 10.57 -12.02
N THR A 310 -19.54 10.40 -11.54
CA THR A 310 -20.49 11.52 -11.36
C THR A 310 -20.13 12.33 -10.11
N GLN A 311 -20.62 13.57 -10.01
CA GLN A 311 -20.39 14.40 -8.82
C GLN A 311 -21.22 13.93 -7.60
N GLU A 312 -20.70 14.15 -6.39
CA GLU A 312 -21.30 13.78 -5.10
C GLU A 312 -22.76 14.23 -4.97
N ARG A 313 -23.07 15.44 -5.48
CA ARG A 313 -24.44 15.99 -5.54
C ARG A 313 -25.47 15.12 -6.30
N CYS A 314 -25.03 14.20 -7.14
CA CYS A 314 -25.89 13.25 -7.87
C CYS A 314 -26.08 11.93 -7.10
N PHE A 315 -25.11 11.50 -6.30
CA PHE A 315 -25.19 10.28 -5.51
C PHE A 315 -24.40 10.43 -4.21
N LEU A 316 -25.09 10.87 -3.16
CA LEU A 316 -24.47 11.21 -1.88
C LEU A 316 -23.88 9.99 -1.16
N TYR A 317 -22.65 10.12 -0.71
CA TYR A 317 -21.94 9.14 0.08
C TYR A 317 -22.67 8.80 1.38
N SER A 318 -22.92 7.51 1.56
CA SER A 318 -23.74 6.98 2.66
C SER A 318 -22.99 6.00 3.57
N ALA A 319 -21.68 5.81 3.38
CA ALA A 319 -20.83 4.84 4.10
C ALA A 319 -21.42 3.42 4.16
N LYS A 320 -22.11 3.01 3.09
CA LYS A 320 -22.77 1.70 2.98
C LYS A 320 -23.00 1.34 1.51
N ASP A 321 -23.11 0.05 1.24
CA ASP A 321 -23.48 -0.44 -0.08
C ASP A 321 -24.93 -0.06 -0.42
N LEU A 322 -25.10 0.54 -1.59
CA LEU A 322 -26.38 0.96 -2.15
C LEU A 322 -26.51 0.43 -3.59
N PRO A 323 -27.72 0.13 -4.08
CA PRO A 323 -27.95 -0.13 -5.50
C PRO A 323 -27.46 1.03 -6.39
N CYS A 324 -26.78 0.72 -7.50
CA CYS A 324 -26.30 1.70 -8.48
C CYS A 324 -27.46 2.53 -9.08
N GLU A 325 -28.65 1.93 -9.15
CA GLU A 325 -29.89 2.55 -9.63
C GLU A 325 -30.41 3.68 -8.75
N ASN A 326 -29.83 3.89 -7.56
CA ASN A 326 -30.13 5.04 -6.69
C ASN A 326 -29.44 6.35 -7.13
N LYS A 327 -28.52 6.29 -8.11
CA LYS A 327 -27.88 7.46 -8.73
C LYS A 327 -28.94 8.40 -9.32
N CYS A 328 -28.70 9.72 -9.31
CA CYS A 328 -29.62 10.68 -9.92
C CYS A 328 -29.91 10.36 -11.41
N GLY A 329 -31.13 10.63 -11.87
CA GLY A 329 -31.59 10.23 -13.21
C GLY A 329 -31.00 11.02 -14.39
N ASN A 330 -30.11 11.97 -14.13
CA ASN A 330 -29.39 12.78 -15.12
C ASN A 330 -27.89 12.84 -14.80
N TRP A 331 -27.35 11.74 -14.29
CA TRP A 331 -25.97 11.62 -13.81
C TRP A 331 -24.92 11.88 -14.90
N GLU A 332 -25.27 11.66 -16.17
CA GLU A 332 -24.47 11.96 -17.34
C GLU A 332 -24.14 13.46 -17.44
N ASP A 333 -25.07 14.34 -17.01
CA ASP A 333 -24.85 15.79 -17.00
C ASP A 333 -23.74 16.20 -16.01
N TYR A 334 -23.48 15.39 -14.98
CA TYR A 334 -22.52 15.68 -13.91
C TYR A 334 -21.23 14.85 -14.01
N LEU A 335 -21.04 14.13 -15.11
CA LEU A 335 -19.94 13.19 -15.28
C LEU A 335 -18.58 13.89 -15.44
N VAL A 336 -17.56 13.33 -14.80
CA VAL A 336 -16.15 13.69 -15.01
C VAL A 336 -15.43 12.48 -15.63
N THR A 337 -14.66 12.71 -16.69
CA THR A 337 -13.91 11.67 -17.42
C THR A 337 -12.48 12.12 -17.75
N SER A 338 -11.62 11.18 -18.12
CA SER A 338 -10.33 11.46 -18.76
C SER A 338 -10.12 10.59 -20.01
N ASP A 339 -9.17 10.97 -20.88
CA ASP A 339 -9.00 10.30 -22.18
C ASP A 339 -8.05 9.08 -22.21
N TYR A 340 -7.09 8.96 -21.27
CA TYR A 340 -6.36 7.72 -20.90
C TYR A 340 -5.28 8.02 -19.84
N GLY A 341 -5.01 7.11 -18.90
CA GLY A 341 -3.92 7.22 -17.91
C GLY A 341 -2.79 6.20 -18.12
N GLU A 342 -1.54 6.59 -17.84
CA GLU A 342 -0.43 5.63 -17.84
C GLU A 342 -0.48 4.75 -16.59
N ARG A 343 -0.48 3.43 -16.82
CA ARG A 343 -0.39 2.40 -15.79
C ARG A 343 1.07 2.00 -15.59
N GLU A 344 1.68 2.50 -14.52
CA GLU A 344 2.99 2.03 -14.07
C GLU A 344 2.83 1.07 -12.89
N ASP A 345 2.66 -0.21 -13.22
CA ASP A 345 2.51 -1.28 -12.25
C ASP A 345 3.84 -1.51 -11.51
N MET A 346 3.95 -0.88 -10.33
CA MET A 346 5.03 -0.93 -9.34
C MET A 346 6.21 0.05 -9.49
N LEU A 347 5.92 1.32 -9.22
CA LEU A 347 6.91 2.31 -8.80
C LEU A 347 7.58 1.93 -7.46
N ASN A 348 8.83 1.46 -7.52
CA ASN A 348 9.67 1.13 -6.34
C ASN A 348 10.85 2.11 -6.11
N ASN A 349 10.97 3.14 -6.97
CA ASN A 349 12.05 4.12 -6.93
C ASN A 349 11.48 5.50 -6.55
N ALA A 350 11.98 6.05 -5.44
CA ALA A 350 11.57 7.35 -4.91
C ALA A 350 11.63 8.47 -5.96
N ASP A 351 12.68 8.54 -6.79
CA ASP A 351 12.83 9.61 -7.77
C ASP A 351 11.80 9.53 -8.91
N ILE A 352 11.36 8.32 -9.27
CA ILE A 352 10.30 8.16 -10.28
C ILE A 352 8.95 8.57 -9.69
N ILE A 353 8.66 8.21 -8.44
CA ILE A 353 7.45 8.63 -7.72
C ILE A 353 7.42 10.15 -7.57
N LYS A 354 8.51 10.77 -7.12
CA LYS A 354 8.67 12.23 -7.02
C LYS A 354 8.41 12.88 -8.38
N ARG A 355 9.01 12.37 -9.45
CA ARG A 355 8.81 12.89 -10.81
C ARG A 355 7.35 12.79 -11.26
N LYS A 356 6.71 11.62 -11.16
CA LYS A 356 5.29 11.46 -11.53
C LYS A 356 4.36 12.34 -10.69
N LEU A 357 4.67 12.59 -9.42
CA LEU A 357 3.90 13.52 -8.58
C LEU A 357 3.98 14.96 -9.10
N ILE A 358 5.16 15.38 -9.58
CA ILE A 358 5.39 16.72 -10.18
C ILE A 358 4.74 16.82 -11.57
N GLU A 359 4.86 15.78 -12.39
CA GLU A 359 4.44 15.74 -13.80
C GLU A 359 2.93 15.47 -13.98
N ASN A 360 2.35 14.57 -13.18
CA ASN A 360 0.97 14.08 -13.33
C ASN A 360 0.04 14.51 -12.20
N GLY A 361 0.54 15.16 -11.16
CA GLY A 361 -0.25 15.67 -10.05
C GLY A 361 -0.41 14.64 -8.93
N PRO A 362 -1.40 14.82 -8.05
CA PRO A 362 -1.69 13.85 -6.98
C PRO A 362 -1.88 12.43 -7.51
N LEU A 363 -1.28 11.45 -6.83
CA LEU A 363 -1.28 10.04 -7.26
C LEU A 363 -2.16 9.21 -6.32
N SER A 364 -2.95 8.28 -6.85
CA SER A 364 -3.71 7.32 -6.02
C SER A 364 -2.78 6.19 -5.57
N VAL A 365 -2.69 5.91 -4.26
CA VAL A 365 -1.69 4.99 -3.69
C VAL A 365 -2.31 3.98 -2.74
N SER A 366 -1.97 2.70 -2.94
CA SER A 366 -2.31 1.61 -2.01
C SER A 366 -1.24 1.44 -0.92
N ILE A 367 -1.64 1.00 0.28
CA ILE A 367 -0.74 0.69 1.40
C ILE A 367 -1.09 -0.71 1.92
N PRO A 368 -0.61 -1.78 1.24
CA PRO A 368 -1.15 -3.13 1.41
C PRO A 368 -1.01 -3.73 2.82
N TYR A 369 0.08 -3.43 3.53
CA TYR A 369 0.31 -3.92 4.90
C TYR A 369 -0.63 -3.29 5.94
N MET A 370 -1.24 -2.15 5.62
CA MET A 370 -2.31 -1.52 6.41
C MET A 370 -3.72 -1.86 5.90
N GLY A 371 -3.85 -2.43 4.70
CA GLY A 371 -5.17 -2.58 4.05
C GLY A 371 -5.81 -1.25 3.66
N HIS A 372 -5.02 -0.20 3.46
CA HIS A 372 -5.49 1.18 3.29
C HIS A 372 -5.07 1.80 1.95
N ALA A 373 -5.68 2.91 1.55
CA ALA A 373 -5.28 3.69 0.38
C ALA A 373 -5.52 5.19 0.61
N MET A 374 -4.66 6.02 0.02
CA MET A 374 -4.66 7.47 0.17
C MET A 374 -4.15 8.14 -1.13
N ALA A 375 -4.41 9.43 -1.32
CA ALA A 375 -3.80 10.19 -2.40
C ALA A 375 -2.44 10.76 -1.93
N LEU A 376 -1.36 10.48 -2.66
CA LEU A 376 -0.07 11.13 -2.45
C LEU A 376 -0.13 12.54 -3.03
N VAL A 377 0.17 13.56 -2.23
CA VAL A 377 0.08 14.99 -2.62
C VAL A 377 1.39 15.74 -2.50
N GLY A 378 2.37 15.19 -1.78
CA GLY A 378 3.65 15.84 -1.56
C GLY A 378 4.72 14.89 -1.02
N TYR A 379 5.93 15.43 -0.90
CA TYR A 379 7.04 14.80 -0.20
C TYR A 379 7.99 15.86 0.37
N GLU A 380 8.77 15.49 1.37
CA GLU A 380 9.87 16.27 1.92
C GLU A 380 11.05 15.36 2.29
N THR A 381 12.26 15.89 2.25
CA THR A 381 13.45 15.24 2.80
C THR A 381 13.53 15.56 4.30
N ASP A 382 13.82 14.57 5.16
CA ASP A 382 14.01 14.82 6.60
C ASP A 382 15.14 15.84 6.83
N PRO A 383 14.87 17.02 7.39
CA PRO A 383 15.88 18.05 7.59
C PRO A 383 16.96 17.65 8.61
N ASP A 384 16.64 16.75 9.55
CA ASP A 384 17.61 16.21 10.51
C ASP A 384 18.46 15.09 9.91
N ASN A 385 17.98 14.44 8.85
CA ASN A 385 18.67 13.33 8.20
C ASN A 385 18.42 13.28 6.68
N PRO A 386 19.05 14.18 5.89
CA PRO A 386 18.80 14.30 4.46
C PRO A 386 19.33 13.13 3.61
N THR A 387 19.79 12.04 4.25
CA THR A 387 20.22 10.80 3.60
C THR A 387 19.22 9.65 3.77
N THR A 388 18.10 9.88 4.45
CA THR A 388 17.02 8.89 4.63
C THR A 388 16.06 8.80 3.45
N ALA A 389 15.15 7.83 3.49
CA ALA A 389 14.00 7.79 2.60
C ALA A 389 13.18 9.10 2.70
N PRO A 390 12.56 9.57 1.61
CA PRO A 390 11.69 10.73 1.67
C PRO A 390 10.51 10.50 2.63
N ILE A 391 10.10 11.57 3.28
CA ILE A 391 8.84 11.66 3.99
C ILE A 391 7.77 11.94 2.93
N TRP A 392 6.78 11.08 2.82
CA TRP A 392 5.66 11.21 1.91
C TRP A 392 4.48 11.89 2.62
N ILE A 393 3.76 12.74 1.89
CA ILE A 393 2.60 13.49 2.36
C ILE A 393 1.37 12.94 1.65
N TYR A 394 0.48 12.30 2.42
CA TYR A 394 -0.74 11.68 1.93
C TYR A 394 -2.00 12.42 2.41
N LYS A 395 -2.95 12.66 1.51
CA LYS A 395 -4.33 13.06 1.84
C LYS A 395 -5.12 11.82 2.26
N ASN A 396 -5.55 11.78 3.52
CA ASN A 396 -6.30 10.67 4.09
C ASN A 396 -7.83 10.90 3.96
N SER A 397 -8.59 9.84 4.18
CA SER A 397 -10.06 9.79 4.04
C SER A 397 -10.77 9.44 5.36
N TRP A 398 -10.14 9.74 6.50
CA TRP A 398 -10.71 9.54 7.83
C TRP A 398 -11.29 10.82 8.46
N GLY A 399 -11.37 11.93 7.72
CA GLY A 399 -11.84 13.22 8.23
C GLY A 399 -10.73 14.08 8.85
N GLU A 400 -11.00 15.38 9.00
CA GLU A 400 -10.02 16.41 9.41
C GLU A 400 -9.42 16.19 10.81
N ASN A 401 -10.12 15.47 11.69
CA ASN A 401 -9.67 15.14 13.06
C ASN A 401 -8.69 13.96 13.11
N HIS A 402 -8.24 13.42 11.97
CA HIS A 402 -7.15 12.45 11.90
C HIS A 402 -5.88 13.10 11.36
N GLY A 403 -4.74 12.86 12.00
CA GLY A 403 -3.46 13.41 11.56
C GLY A 403 -3.42 14.94 11.48
N GLU A 404 -2.67 15.43 10.50
CA GLU A 404 -2.42 16.86 10.31
C GLU A 404 -3.52 17.47 9.45
N GLN A 405 -4.69 17.71 10.06
CA GLN A 405 -5.90 18.19 9.35
C GLN A 405 -6.29 17.22 8.21
N GLY A 406 -6.37 15.93 8.49
CA GLY A 406 -6.68 14.87 7.52
C GLY A 406 -5.50 14.42 6.65
N TYR A 407 -4.28 14.92 6.89
CA TYR A 407 -3.08 14.48 6.18
C TYR A 407 -2.18 13.59 7.04
N LEU A 408 -1.49 12.65 6.40
CA LEU A 408 -0.46 11.79 7.00
C LEU A 408 0.91 12.14 6.42
N ARG A 409 1.88 12.40 7.29
CA ARG A 409 3.32 12.38 6.94
C ARG A 409 3.96 11.10 7.44
N THR A 410 4.76 10.44 6.60
CA THR A 410 5.32 9.11 6.90
C THR A 410 6.55 8.80 6.04
N SER A 411 7.49 8.03 6.60
CA SER A 411 8.70 7.58 5.89
C SER A 411 8.50 6.30 5.05
N PHE A 412 7.33 5.66 5.15
CA PHE A 412 7.01 4.52 4.28
C PHE A 412 6.45 4.97 2.92
N THR A 413 6.89 4.31 1.86
CA THR A 413 6.26 4.40 0.54
C THR A 413 5.10 3.40 0.48
N GLY A 414 3.96 3.80 -0.11
CA GLY A 414 2.94 2.84 -0.51
C GLY A 414 3.40 1.93 -1.66
N ALA A 415 2.53 1.02 -2.07
CA ALA A 415 2.66 0.22 -3.28
C ALA A 415 1.58 0.64 -4.28
N GLU A 416 1.77 0.32 -5.56
CA GLU A 416 0.77 0.55 -6.61
C GLU A 416 0.28 2.01 -6.65
N ILE A 417 1.15 2.84 -7.23
CA ILE A 417 1.02 4.28 -7.31
C ILE A 417 0.53 4.61 -8.71
N HIS A 418 -0.70 5.09 -8.82
CA HIS A 418 -1.37 5.35 -10.09
C HIS A 418 -1.47 6.86 -10.36
N SER A 419 -1.00 7.25 -11.55
CA SER A 419 -1.26 8.57 -12.11
C SER A 419 -2.65 8.63 -12.73
N ILE A 420 -3.27 9.80 -12.72
CA ILE A 420 -4.54 10.05 -13.41
C ILE A 420 -4.24 10.63 -14.81
N GLY A 421 -4.95 10.15 -15.83
CA GLY A 421 -4.83 10.63 -17.20
C GLY A 421 -5.37 12.04 -17.44
N ILE A 422 -4.81 12.75 -18.43
CA ILE A 422 -5.31 14.02 -18.97
C ILE A 422 -5.50 13.91 -20.50
N PRO A 423 -6.36 14.73 -21.15
CA PRO A 423 -7.22 15.79 -20.61
C PRO A 423 -8.33 15.29 -19.67
N ILE A 424 -8.68 16.12 -18.68
CA ILE A 424 -9.90 15.96 -17.87
C ILE A 424 -11.08 16.64 -18.59
N LYS A 425 -12.27 16.07 -18.52
CA LYS A 425 -13.51 16.64 -19.06
C LYS A 425 -14.60 16.65 -17.98
N ILE A 426 -15.39 17.72 -17.94
CA ILE A 426 -16.49 17.92 -16.99
C ILE A 426 -17.76 18.17 -17.80
N ALA A 427 -18.77 17.30 -17.69
CA ALA A 427 -19.94 17.30 -18.57
C ALA A 427 -20.84 18.55 -18.44
N ASP A 428 -21.00 19.09 -17.23
CA ASP A 428 -21.76 20.33 -16.97
C ASP A 428 -20.99 21.61 -17.31
N ASN A 429 -19.70 21.51 -17.65
CA ASN A 429 -18.86 22.63 -18.04
C ASN A 429 -17.91 22.25 -19.19
N PRO A 430 -18.43 21.84 -20.37
CA PRO A 430 -17.63 21.25 -21.44
C PRO A 430 -16.76 22.27 -22.20
N THR A 431 -16.91 23.56 -21.90
CA THR A 431 -16.16 24.68 -22.50
C THR A 431 -15.17 25.32 -21.52
N ILE A 432 -14.84 24.65 -20.41
CA ILE A 432 -13.87 25.17 -19.46
C ILE A 432 -12.45 25.11 -20.05
N GLU A 433 -11.85 26.29 -20.21
CA GLU A 433 -10.48 26.45 -20.70
C GLU A 433 -9.47 26.48 -19.54
N ILE A 434 -8.22 26.09 -19.81
CA ILE A 434 -7.11 26.20 -18.86
C ILE A 434 -6.79 27.67 -18.59
N ASN A 435 -6.59 28.04 -17.32
CA ASN A 435 -6.17 29.39 -16.93
C ASN A 435 -4.67 29.56 -17.14
N CYS A 436 -4.26 30.71 -17.68
CA CYS A 436 -2.85 31.07 -17.75
C CYS A 436 -2.67 32.37 -16.97
N VAL A 437 -1.95 32.28 -15.86
CA VAL A 437 -1.82 33.33 -14.84
C VAL A 437 -0.36 33.74 -14.75
N ASP A 438 -0.16 35.05 -14.60
CA ASP A 438 1.08 35.71 -14.18
C ASP A 438 0.65 36.56 -12.98
N LYS A 439 0.89 36.05 -11.77
CA LYS A 439 0.35 36.55 -10.49
C LYS A 439 1.34 37.49 -9.80
N ASP A 440 2.64 37.31 -10.00
CA ASP A 440 3.68 38.18 -9.47
C ASP A 440 4.19 39.24 -10.48
N ASN A 441 3.83 39.14 -11.77
CA ASN A 441 4.10 40.09 -12.86
C ASN A 441 5.54 40.04 -13.42
N ASP A 442 6.17 38.87 -13.40
CA ASP A 442 7.51 38.64 -13.94
C ASP A 442 7.56 38.29 -15.45
N ASN A 443 6.40 38.07 -16.10
CA ASN A 443 6.16 37.64 -17.49
C ASN A 443 6.39 36.14 -17.79
N TYR A 444 6.68 35.33 -16.79
CA TYR A 444 6.42 33.90 -16.83
C TYR A 444 4.94 33.68 -16.47
N CYS A 445 4.38 32.54 -16.88
CA CYS A 445 3.00 32.21 -16.54
C CYS A 445 2.91 30.78 -16.06
N ASN A 446 2.12 30.56 -15.02
CA ASN A 446 1.63 29.26 -14.63
C ASN A 446 0.35 28.94 -15.43
N TRP A 447 0.27 27.72 -15.96
CA TRP A 447 -0.93 27.14 -16.57
C TRP A 447 -1.22 25.72 -16.06
N GLY A 448 -0.74 25.41 -14.86
CA GLY A 448 -0.97 24.15 -14.19
C GLY A 448 -0.15 23.00 -14.77
N ILE A 449 -0.80 21.84 -14.93
CA ILE A 449 -0.07 20.60 -15.14
C ILE A 449 0.36 20.35 -16.59
N SER A 450 -0.33 20.92 -17.58
CA SER A 450 -0.04 20.66 -19.00
C SER A 450 1.42 20.95 -19.37
N GLU A 451 2.05 20.00 -20.06
CA GLU A 451 3.44 20.11 -20.53
C GLU A 451 3.58 21.22 -21.58
N GLU A 452 2.72 21.20 -22.60
CA GLU A 452 2.65 22.25 -23.62
C GLU A 452 1.82 23.45 -23.13
N LYS A 453 2.23 24.66 -23.56
CA LYS A 453 1.48 25.90 -23.34
C LYS A 453 0.11 25.83 -24.04
N PRO A 454 -1.02 25.98 -23.31
CA PRO A 454 -2.34 26.07 -23.91
C PRO A 454 -2.44 27.16 -24.99
N SER A 455 -3.11 26.86 -26.10
CA SER A 455 -3.34 27.82 -27.20
C SER A 455 -4.23 29.00 -26.82
N THR A 456 -4.97 28.87 -25.71
CA THR A 456 -5.79 29.92 -25.07
C THR A 456 -4.95 30.91 -24.25
N CYS A 457 -3.71 30.57 -23.89
CA CYS A 457 -2.86 31.44 -23.09
C CYS A 457 -2.51 32.75 -23.83
N PRO A 458 -2.39 33.89 -23.12
CA PRO A 458 -1.90 35.14 -23.66
C PRO A 458 -0.55 35.02 -24.39
N ALA A 459 -0.34 35.87 -25.39
CA ALA A 459 0.93 35.98 -26.10
C ALA A 459 2.08 36.55 -25.23
N SER A 460 1.76 37.17 -24.09
CA SER A 460 2.76 37.63 -23.09
C SER A 460 3.44 36.45 -22.39
N CYS A 461 2.70 35.39 -22.08
CA CYS A 461 3.26 34.20 -21.43
C CYS A 461 4.36 33.57 -22.27
N GLY A 462 5.52 33.29 -21.66
CA GLY A 462 6.62 32.56 -22.29
C GLY A 462 6.22 31.15 -22.79
N PRO A 463 7.07 30.49 -23.59
CA PRO A 463 6.80 29.13 -24.10
C PRO A 463 7.02 28.03 -23.05
N LYS A 464 7.60 28.36 -21.89
CA LYS A 464 7.83 27.48 -20.75
C LYS A 464 6.98 27.95 -19.58
N LYS A 465 6.41 27.02 -18.82
CA LYS A 465 5.68 27.35 -17.60
C LYS A 465 6.63 27.87 -16.53
N ASP A 466 6.11 28.82 -15.79
CA ASP A 466 6.64 29.25 -14.51
C ASP A 466 6.67 28.09 -13.50
N CYS A 467 7.66 28.10 -12.62
CA CYS A 467 7.80 27.17 -11.52
C CYS A 467 7.08 27.63 -10.24
N ASP A 468 6.93 28.94 -9.96
CA ASP A 468 6.34 29.45 -8.72
C ASP A 468 5.85 30.91 -8.81
N ASP A 469 4.69 31.07 -9.44
CA ASP A 469 3.79 32.25 -9.61
C ASP A 469 3.40 33.00 -8.32
N SER A 470 4.15 32.79 -7.24
CA SER A 470 4.12 33.59 -6.01
C SER A 470 5.44 34.30 -5.73
N ASN A 471 6.44 34.18 -6.60
CA ASN A 471 7.82 34.60 -6.35
C ASN A 471 8.56 35.05 -7.63
N SER A 472 8.44 36.35 -7.93
CA SER A 472 9.02 37.03 -9.12
C SER A 472 10.56 37.00 -9.24
N ASP A 473 11.26 36.38 -8.29
CA ASP A 473 12.70 36.10 -8.39
C ASP A 473 12.98 34.74 -9.07
N LEU A 474 11.96 33.92 -9.36
CA LEU A 474 12.04 32.57 -9.93
C LEU A 474 11.24 32.48 -11.23
N GLY A 475 11.80 31.85 -12.26
CA GLY A 475 11.13 31.64 -13.54
C GLY A 475 10.84 30.17 -13.81
N THR A 476 11.34 29.62 -14.91
CA THR A 476 10.98 28.26 -15.34
C THR A 476 11.70 27.16 -14.57
N PHE A 477 11.18 25.94 -14.62
CA PHE A 477 11.92 24.74 -14.19
C PHE A 477 13.16 24.43 -15.05
N ASP A 478 14.18 23.85 -14.40
CA ASP A 478 15.29 23.13 -15.05
C ASP A 478 14.92 21.67 -15.41
N SER A 479 15.87 20.90 -15.95
CA SER A 479 15.65 19.48 -16.30
C SER A 479 15.41 18.55 -15.09
N ASN A 480 15.56 19.06 -13.87
CA ASN A 480 15.39 18.33 -12.62
C ASN A 480 14.23 18.89 -11.79
N TYR A 481 13.36 19.72 -12.36
CA TYR A 481 12.25 20.38 -11.65
C TYR A 481 12.67 21.32 -10.51
N SER A 482 13.89 21.86 -10.54
CA SER A 482 14.29 22.99 -9.71
C SER A 482 13.95 24.32 -10.39
N CYS A 483 13.52 25.30 -9.60
CA CYS A 483 13.27 26.66 -10.07
C CYS A 483 14.56 27.38 -10.50
N ILE A 484 14.56 28.04 -11.66
CA ILE A 484 15.68 28.84 -12.16
C ILE A 484 15.49 30.31 -11.74
N PRO A 485 16.41 30.93 -10.98
CA PRO A 485 16.27 32.34 -10.60
C PRO A 485 16.41 33.32 -11.77
N ILE A 486 15.56 34.35 -11.78
CA ILE A 486 15.53 35.39 -12.81
C ILE A 486 16.71 36.36 -12.61
N GLY A 487 17.34 36.76 -13.72
CA GLY A 487 18.49 37.67 -13.70
C GLY A 487 19.84 37.00 -13.46
N VAL A 488 19.89 35.68 -13.23
CA VAL A 488 21.13 34.91 -13.40
C VAL A 488 21.45 34.86 -14.89
N ILE A 489 22.46 35.62 -15.30
CA ILE A 489 22.99 35.58 -16.67
C ILE A 489 23.58 34.18 -16.90
N GLU A 490 23.29 33.55 -18.05
CA GLU A 490 24.10 32.45 -18.60
C GLU A 490 25.53 32.97 -18.84
N GLY A 491 26.36 32.95 -17.80
CA GLY A 491 27.61 33.71 -17.75
C GLY A 491 28.68 33.14 -16.82
N ASP A 492 28.32 32.24 -15.91
CA ASP A 492 29.24 31.35 -15.20
C ASP A 492 28.82 29.89 -15.45
N GLU A 493 29.05 29.42 -16.67
CA GLU A 493 29.40 28.01 -16.83
C GLU A 493 30.61 27.75 -15.94
N LEU A 494 30.41 27.05 -14.81
CA LEU A 494 31.50 26.22 -14.29
C LEU A 494 32.01 25.41 -15.48
N PRO A 495 33.30 25.50 -15.82
CA PRO A 495 33.78 25.12 -17.13
C PRO A 495 33.35 23.68 -17.41
N PRO A 496 32.83 23.38 -18.63
CA PRO A 496 32.46 22.01 -18.95
C PRO A 496 33.64 21.13 -18.60
N VAL A 497 33.39 20.07 -17.83
CA VAL A 497 34.40 19.05 -17.58
C VAL A 497 34.62 18.35 -18.91
N VAL A 498 35.50 18.92 -19.74
CA VAL A 498 36.00 18.33 -20.98
C VAL A 498 37.00 17.23 -20.63
N GLY A 499 36.56 16.30 -19.78
CA GLY A 499 36.90 14.91 -19.99
C GLY A 499 36.28 14.53 -21.32
N LYS A 500 37.11 14.19 -22.32
CA LYS A 500 36.63 13.52 -23.52
C LYS A 500 35.90 12.26 -23.06
N ILE A 501 34.57 12.25 -23.13
CA ILE A 501 33.79 11.03 -22.92
C ILE A 501 34.28 10.05 -24.00
N PRO A 502 34.78 8.85 -23.63
CA PRO A 502 35.20 7.88 -24.62
C PRO A 502 33.97 7.49 -25.45
N GLN A 503 34.12 7.46 -26.78
CA GLN A 503 33.20 6.66 -27.60
C GLN A 503 33.35 5.21 -27.15
N THR A 504 32.41 4.77 -26.31
CA THR A 504 32.52 3.50 -25.59
C THR A 504 31.81 2.46 -26.43
N ASN A 505 32.58 1.71 -27.22
CA ASN A 505 32.06 0.54 -27.94
C ASN A 505 31.51 -0.45 -26.91
N ILE A 506 30.26 -0.89 -27.09
CA ILE A 506 29.63 -1.87 -26.21
C ILE A 506 29.91 -3.25 -26.79
N TYR A 507 30.64 -4.06 -26.04
CA TYR A 507 31.00 -5.43 -26.40
C TYR A 507 30.03 -6.41 -25.72
N ILE A 508 29.07 -6.96 -26.48
CA ILE A 508 28.20 -8.02 -25.97
C ILE A 508 28.90 -9.37 -26.22
N ASN A 509 29.69 -9.80 -25.24
CA ASN A 509 30.43 -11.08 -25.24
C ASN A 509 29.62 -12.24 -24.64
N VAL A 510 28.29 -12.14 -24.59
CA VAL A 510 27.40 -13.20 -24.11
C VAL A 510 26.71 -13.83 -25.32
N PRO A 511 26.76 -15.16 -25.52
CA PRO A 511 26.03 -15.80 -26.61
C PRO A 511 24.52 -15.64 -26.38
N ILE A 512 23.84 -15.02 -27.34
CA ILE A 512 22.39 -14.83 -27.30
C ILE A 512 21.74 -16.02 -28.03
N GLU A 513 21.14 -16.93 -27.27
CA GLU A 513 20.30 -17.99 -27.82
C GLU A 513 18.88 -17.47 -28.03
N LEU A 514 18.36 -17.61 -29.24
CA LEU A 514 16.97 -17.29 -29.59
C LEU A 514 16.30 -18.53 -30.19
N SER A 515 15.20 -18.95 -29.56
CA SER A 515 14.38 -20.09 -29.97
C SER A 515 13.15 -19.61 -30.75
N PHE A 516 12.90 -20.23 -31.92
CA PHE A 516 11.76 -19.86 -32.77
C PHE A 516 10.87 -21.07 -33.07
N PRO A 517 9.54 -20.97 -32.86
CA PRO A 517 8.60 -21.95 -33.37
C PRO A 517 8.45 -21.77 -34.88
N VAL A 518 8.70 -22.84 -35.64
CA VAL A 518 8.51 -22.87 -37.10
C VAL A 518 7.49 -23.96 -37.43
N SER A 519 6.34 -23.57 -37.99
CA SER A 519 5.32 -24.53 -38.45
C SER A 519 5.82 -25.34 -39.65
N ASP A 520 5.61 -26.66 -39.60
CA ASP A 520 5.73 -27.61 -40.72
C ASP A 520 7.08 -27.65 -41.46
N ASN A 521 8.14 -28.06 -40.74
CA ASN A 521 9.34 -28.66 -41.33
C ASN A 521 10.14 -27.76 -42.30
N LYS A 522 9.89 -26.44 -42.28
CA LYS A 522 10.54 -25.45 -43.14
C LYS A 522 11.96 -25.11 -42.68
N ARG A 523 12.78 -24.63 -43.62
CA ARG A 523 14.14 -24.14 -43.35
C ARG A 523 14.15 -22.63 -43.13
N VAL A 524 14.91 -22.18 -42.14
CA VAL A 524 15.21 -20.76 -41.93
C VAL A 524 16.20 -20.30 -43.00
N ALA A 525 15.85 -19.26 -43.74
CA ALA A 525 16.68 -18.69 -44.80
C ALA A 525 17.57 -17.54 -44.30
N GLY A 526 17.13 -16.81 -43.27
CA GLY A 526 17.91 -15.78 -42.62
C GLY A 526 17.25 -15.27 -41.34
N CYS A 527 18.05 -14.58 -40.52
CA CYS A 527 17.63 -13.95 -39.29
C CYS A 527 18.32 -12.59 -39.11
N LYS A 528 17.61 -11.67 -38.47
CA LYS A 528 18.13 -10.41 -37.94
C LYS A 528 17.89 -10.35 -36.44
N ILE A 529 18.87 -9.78 -35.73
CA ILE A 529 18.71 -9.36 -34.35
C ILE A 529 18.40 -7.87 -34.35
N MET A 530 17.41 -7.46 -33.57
CA MET A 530 17.09 -6.06 -33.34
C MET A 530 17.36 -5.74 -31.87
N VAL A 531 18.04 -4.61 -31.59
CA VAL A 531 18.30 -4.15 -30.23
C VAL A 531 17.56 -2.83 -30.00
N LYS A 532 16.83 -2.73 -28.89
CA LYS A 532 16.21 -1.49 -28.41
C LYS A 532 16.86 -1.07 -27.10
N THR A 533 17.29 0.19 -27.02
CA THR A 533 17.76 0.82 -25.78
C THR A 533 16.59 1.54 -25.09
N PRO A 534 16.61 1.73 -23.75
CA PRO A 534 15.50 2.32 -23.01
C PRO A 534 15.06 3.70 -23.53
N ASN A 535 16.01 4.49 -24.02
CA ASN A 535 15.79 5.88 -24.43
C ASN A 535 15.63 6.04 -25.96
N SER A 536 15.44 4.96 -26.72
CA SER A 536 15.32 4.99 -28.19
C SER A 536 13.97 4.48 -28.68
N THR A 537 13.31 5.28 -29.51
CA THR A 537 12.16 4.85 -30.32
C THR A 537 12.57 4.02 -31.55
N SER A 538 13.85 4.00 -31.90
CA SER A 538 14.42 3.29 -33.05
C SER A 538 15.08 1.97 -32.63
N PHE A 539 14.96 0.95 -33.48
CA PHE A 539 15.66 -0.33 -33.36
C PHE A 539 16.95 -0.33 -34.17
N TYR A 540 18.02 -0.93 -33.63
CA TYR A 540 19.25 -1.20 -34.36
C TYR A 540 19.21 -2.64 -34.91
N GLU A 541 19.26 -2.82 -36.23
CA GLU A 541 19.24 -4.14 -36.88
C GLU A 541 20.65 -4.67 -37.18
N PHE A 542 20.87 -5.96 -36.90
CA PHE A 542 22.11 -6.69 -37.17
C PHE A 542 21.80 -8.00 -37.91
N GLU A 543 22.55 -8.30 -38.97
CA GLU A 543 22.45 -9.58 -39.68
C GLU A 543 23.26 -10.66 -38.95
N THR A 544 22.67 -11.83 -38.70
CA THR A 544 23.39 -12.96 -38.09
C THR A 544 24.02 -13.84 -39.17
N THR A 545 25.26 -14.28 -38.95
CA THR A 545 26.06 -15.01 -39.95
C THR A 545 26.10 -16.53 -39.74
N ASN A 546 25.66 -17.02 -38.57
CA ASN A 546 25.63 -18.45 -38.22
C ASN A 546 24.23 -18.90 -37.77
N PHE A 547 23.67 -19.88 -38.47
CA PHE A 547 22.45 -20.60 -38.09
C PHE A 547 22.48 -22.02 -38.64
N SER A 548 21.92 -22.97 -37.89
CA SER A 548 21.85 -24.39 -38.29
C SER A 548 20.93 -24.58 -39.48
N LYS A 549 21.45 -25.17 -40.57
CA LYS A 549 20.69 -25.45 -41.82
C LYS A 549 20.01 -26.83 -41.83
N ALA A 550 19.92 -27.50 -40.69
CA ALA A 550 19.21 -28.76 -40.54
C ALA A 550 17.70 -28.52 -40.33
N PRO A 551 16.80 -29.41 -40.83
CA PRO A 551 15.39 -29.35 -40.47
C PRO A 551 15.22 -29.67 -38.98
N CYS A 552 14.67 -28.73 -38.21
CA CYS A 552 14.48 -28.85 -36.77
C CYS A 552 13.10 -28.29 -36.38
N LEU A 553 12.46 -28.87 -35.36
CA LEU A 553 11.16 -28.40 -34.86
C LEU A 553 11.26 -27.08 -34.09
N VAL A 554 12.45 -26.78 -33.58
CA VAL A 554 12.87 -25.50 -32.99
C VAL A 554 14.23 -25.18 -33.59
N CYS A 555 14.38 -24.02 -34.22
CA CYS A 555 15.67 -23.53 -34.70
C CYS A 555 16.30 -22.62 -33.65
N TYR A 556 17.60 -22.78 -33.45
CA TYR A 556 18.42 -21.92 -32.60
C TYR A 556 19.31 -21.05 -33.48
N ALA A 557 19.25 -19.74 -33.27
CA ALA A 557 20.24 -18.79 -33.78
C ALA A 557 21.15 -18.37 -32.63
N VAL A 558 22.47 -18.35 -32.87
CA VAL A 558 23.47 -17.90 -31.90
C VAL A 558 24.30 -16.80 -32.56
N ALA A 559 24.27 -15.61 -31.97
CA ALA A 559 25.14 -14.51 -32.37
C ALA A 559 26.29 -14.40 -31.37
N GLU A 560 27.51 -14.58 -31.86
CA GLU A 560 28.75 -14.44 -31.08
C GLU A 560 29.46 -13.14 -31.49
N ASN A 561 30.01 -12.41 -30.52
CA ASN A 561 30.82 -11.20 -30.72
C ASN A 561 30.08 -10.05 -31.45
N VAL A 562 28.86 -9.73 -31.02
CA VAL A 562 28.11 -8.57 -31.55
C VAL A 562 28.78 -7.28 -31.07
N VAL A 563 29.38 -6.53 -32.01
CA VAL A 563 30.02 -5.23 -31.74
C VAL A 563 29.04 -4.11 -32.06
N LEU A 564 28.67 -3.34 -31.05
CA LEU A 564 27.81 -2.17 -31.21
C LEU A 564 28.67 -0.90 -31.34
N THR A 565 28.80 -0.40 -32.57
CA THR A 565 29.38 0.92 -32.88
C THR A 565 28.29 1.96 -33.08
N GLU A 566 28.59 3.22 -32.75
CA GLU A 566 27.72 4.41 -32.93
C GLU A 566 26.50 4.57 -31.98
N ILE A 567 26.40 3.79 -30.90
CA ILE A 567 25.41 4.09 -29.84
C ILE A 567 25.96 5.16 -28.89
N SER A 568 25.37 6.36 -28.91
CA SER A 568 25.68 7.42 -27.95
C SER A 568 24.86 7.23 -26.67
N ILE A 569 25.45 6.63 -25.64
CA ILE A 569 24.82 6.45 -24.33
C ILE A 569 25.44 7.40 -23.30
N ILE A 570 24.59 8.17 -22.61
CA ILE A 570 24.98 9.17 -21.59
C ILE A 570 24.58 8.65 -20.19
N THR A 571 25.05 7.46 -19.80
CA THR A 571 24.82 6.91 -18.45
C THR A 571 26.03 6.12 -17.94
N PRO A 572 26.53 6.38 -16.72
CA PRO A 572 27.60 5.58 -16.09
C PRO A 572 27.07 4.38 -15.27
N THR A 573 25.77 4.08 -15.34
CA THR A 573 25.10 3.02 -14.58
C THR A 573 24.83 1.78 -15.43
N PRO A 574 24.69 0.58 -14.83
CA PRO A 574 24.18 -0.59 -15.54
C PRO A 574 22.78 -0.30 -16.11
N TYR A 575 22.53 -0.76 -17.34
CA TYR A 575 21.23 -0.62 -18.00
C TYR A 575 20.82 -1.94 -18.66
N GLN A 576 19.51 -2.14 -18.79
CA GLN A 576 18.96 -3.25 -19.58
C GLN A 576 18.80 -2.85 -21.04
N ILE A 577 19.04 -3.81 -21.93
CA ILE A 577 18.65 -3.73 -23.33
C ILE A 577 17.68 -4.86 -23.66
N SER A 578 16.67 -4.56 -24.46
CA SER A 578 15.75 -5.57 -24.99
C SER A 578 16.27 -6.04 -26.35
N VAL A 579 16.51 -7.34 -26.48
CA VAL A 579 16.97 -7.96 -27.73
C VAL A 579 15.83 -8.79 -28.33
N TYR A 580 15.60 -8.59 -29.63
CA TYR A 580 14.53 -9.24 -30.39
C TYR A 580 15.11 -10.05 -31.55
N GLY A 581 14.54 -11.23 -31.80
CA GLY A 581 14.85 -12.04 -32.98
C GLY A 581 13.77 -11.93 -34.06
N ARG A 582 14.18 -11.66 -35.31
CA ARG A 582 13.31 -11.68 -36.48
C ARG A 582 13.88 -12.58 -37.58
N CYS A 583 13.27 -13.73 -37.80
CA CYS A 583 13.72 -14.73 -38.78
C CYS A 583 12.70 -14.90 -39.91
N TRP A 584 13.15 -15.39 -41.07
CA TRP A 584 12.30 -15.70 -42.21
C TRP A 584 12.63 -17.04 -42.88
N ASP A 585 11.61 -17.67 -43.46
CA ASP A 585 11.75 -18.90 -44.26
C ASP A 585 12.21 -18.62 -45.71
N GLU A 586 12.52 -19.66 -46.47
CA GLU A 586 12.92 -19.56 -47.89
C GLU A 586 11.84 -18.94 -48.80
N ALA A 587 10.60 -18.80 -48.32
CA ALA A 587 9.49 -18.13 -49.01
C ALA A 587 9.21 -16.70 -48.49
N GLY A 588 10.04 -16.18 -47.58
CA GLY A 588 9.94 -14.82 -47.03
C GLY A 588 8.91 -14.63 -45.90
N ASN A 589 8.33 -15.71 -45.38
CA ASN A 589 7.40 -15.62 -44.25
C ASN A 589 8.18 -15.37 -42.95
N VAL A 590 7.76 -14.36 -42.18
CA VAL A 590 8.48 -13.89 -40.99
C VAL A 590 7.92 -14.52 -39.72
N SER A 591 8.81 -14.94 -38.82
CA SER A 591 8.50 -15.31 -37.43
C SER A 591 9.33 -14.47 -36.46
N THR A 592 8.72 -14.05 -35.35
CA THR A 592 9.34 -13.26 -34.28
C THR A 592 9.50 -14.13 -33.04
N GLY A 593 10.71 -14.16 -32.48
CA GLY A 593 11.02 -14.92 -31.26
C GLY A 593 10.91 -14.10 -29.99
N ASP A 594 11.05 -14.77 -28.86
CA ASP A 594 10.89 -14.19 -27.52
C ASP A 594 11.88 -13.05 -27.20
N ILE A 595 11.49 -12.23 -26.23
CA ILE A 595 12.27 -11.10 -25.73
C ILE A 595 13.26 -11.61 -24.69
N THR A 596 14.55 -11.39 -24.93
CA THR A 596 15.60 -11.63 -23.92
C THR A 596 16.12 -10.28 -23.44
N GLU A 597 15.94 -10.00 -22.15
CA GLU A 597 16.54 -8.84 -21.49
C GLU A 597 17.97 -9.14 -21.06
N ILE A 598 18.90 -8.26 -21.44
CA ILE A 598 20.32 -8.41 -21.10
C ILE A 598 20.75 -7.22 -20.24
N ASN A 599 21.24 -7.53 -19.04
CA ASN A 599 21.90 -6.57 -18.15
C ASN A 599 23.30 -6.25 -18.71
N VAL A 600 23.50 -5.03 -19.20
CA VAL A 600 24.82 -4.58 -19.67
C VAL A 600 25.55 -3.87 -18.52
N LEU A 601 26.61 -4.50 -18.02
CA LEU A 601 27.54 -3.89 -17.08
C LEU A 601 28.55 -3.04 -17.84
N SER A 602 28.69 -1.76 -17.49
CA SER A 602 29.70 -0.88 -18.09
C SER A 602 31.11 -1.29 -17.65
N SER A 603 31.82 -2.01 -18.52
CA SER A 603 33.23 -2.33 -18.34
C SER A 603 34.12 -1.44 -19.21
N THR A 604 35.11 -0.79 -18.60
CA THR A 604 36.14 -0.02 -19.32
C THR A 604 37.46 -0.78 -19.46
N ASN A 605 37.48 -2.12 -19.34
CA ASN A 605 38.64 -2.97 -19.67
C ASN A 605 38.26 -4.44 -19.95
N PRO A 606 39.00 -5.16 -20.82
CA PRO A 606 38.71 -6.55 -21.14
C PRO A 606 39.02 -7.49 -19.96
N PRO A 607 38.18 -8.50 -19.67
CA PRO A 607 38.42 -9.44 -18.59
C PRO A 607 39.52 -10.46 -18.94
N PRO A 608 40.32 -10.91 -17.95
CA PRO A 608 41.22 -12.05 -18.13
C PRO A 608 40.45 -13.38 -18.14
N ILE A 609 41.10 -14.39 -18.71
CA ILE A 609 40.58 -15.75 -18.94
C ILE A 609 40.21 -16.44 -17.62
N ILE A 610 39.06 -17.12 -17.59
CA ILE A 610 38.61 -17.99 -16.50
C ILE A 610 38.93 -19.45 -16.88
N GLU A 611 39.57 -20.19 -15.97
CA GLU A 611 39.49 -21.66 -15.94
C GLU A 611 38.59 -22.12 -14.77
N PRO A 612 37.85 -23.24 -14.90
CA PRO A 612 36.88 -23.67 -13.90
C PRO A 612 37.46 -24.69 -12.90
N GLU A 613 37.17 -24.52 -11.60
CA GLU A 613 37.26 -25.60 -10.61
C GLU A 613 35.87 -26.04 -10.12
N PHE A 614 35.72 -27.35 -9.92
CA PHE A 614 34.47 -28.03 -9.57
C PHE A 614 34.51 -28.59 -8.14
N SER A 615 33.33 -28.61 -7.48
CA SER A 615 33.00 -29.40 -6.26
C SER A 615 33.70 -28.96 -4.96
N VAL A 616 33.27 -29.26 -3.72
CA VAL A 616 32.31 -30.26 -3.15
C VAL A 616 31.63 -29.62 -1.92
N GLY A 617 30.44 -30.08 -1.48
CA GLY A 617 30.13 -30.08 -0.03
C GLY A 617 28.68 -29.80 0.39
N LYS A 618 28.20 -30.55 1.39
CA LYS A 618 26.84 -30.52 1.96
C LYS A 618 26.92 -30.37 3.49
N ILE A 619 26.14 -29.46 4.08
CA ILE A 619 25.72 -29.33 5.52
C ILE A 619 25.05 -27.95 5.68
N THR A 620 24.07 -27.64 6.53
CA THR A 620 22.92 -28.34 7.16
C THR A 620 21.97 -27.21 7.65
N PRO A 621 20.63 -27.27 7.49
CA PRO A 621 19.77 -26.10 7.73
C PRO A 621 19.60 -25.75 9.20
N SER A 622 19.59 -24.45 9.54
CA SER A 622 18.97 -23.92 10.76
C SER A 622 18.60 -22.43 10.57
N THR A 623 17.60 -21.95 11.31
CA THR A 623 17.10 -20.54 11.36
C THR A 623 16.38 -19.97 10.12
N ALA A 624 15.53 -20.76 9.46
CA ALA A 624 14.59 -20.28 8.43
C ALA A 624 13.11 -20.64 8.71
N GLN A 625 12.62 -20.40 9.94
CA GLN A 625 11.20 -20.40 10.30
C GLN A 625 10.93 -19.45 11.48
N LEU A 626 10.36 -18.26 11.23
CA LEU A 626 9.87 -17.37 12.31
C LEU A 626 8.81 -16.32 11.90
N ASN A 627 8.20 -16.47 10.72
CA ASN A 627 6.96 -15.78 10.34
C ASN A 627 5.84 -16.83 10.23
N VAL A 628 5.38 -17.27 11.40
CA VAL A 628 4.35 -18.31 11.53
C VAL A 628 3.19 -17.72 12.33
N ARG A 629 2.16 -17.22 11.63
CA ARG A 629 0.90 -16.76 12.24
C ARG A 629 0.14 -17.97 12.76
N LYS A 630 -0.35 -17.89 14.00
CA LYS A 630 -1.18 -18.93 14.63
C LYS A 630 -2.50 -18.30 15.05
N ARG A 631 -3.61 -18.96 14.68
CA ARG A 631 -4.95 -18.62 15.18
C ARG A 631 -5.53 -19.84 15.88
N PHE A 632 -5.90 -19.65 17.13
CA PHE A 632 -6.58 -20.66 17.94
C PHE A 632 -8.04 -20.22 18.09
N SER A 633 -8.96 -21.07 17.64
CA SER A 633 -10.41 -20.87 17.78
C SER A 633 -10.97 -21.93 18.70
N THR A 634 -11.75 -21.51 19.70
CA THR A 634 -12.44 -22.45 20.62
C THR A 634 -13.95 -22.35 20.46
N MET A 635 -14.60 -23.49 20.23
CA MET A 635 -16.05 -23.63 20.42
C MET A 635 -16.31 -24.06 21.86
N VAL A 636 -17.30 -23.44 22.50
CA VAL A 636 -17.66 -23.65 23.90
C VAL A 636 -19.06 -24.26 23.97
N SER A 637 -19.29 -25.13 24.95
CA SER A 637 -20.53 -25.86 25.16
C SER A 637 -21.58 -24.99 25.86
N ASP A 638 -22.81 -25.47 25.78
CA ASP A 638 -23.97 -25.06 26.56
C ASP A 638 -23.68 -24.90 28.08
N ASP A 639 -22.73 -25.67 28.62
CA ASP A 639 -22.34 -25.71 30.03
C ASP A 639 -21.01 -24.98 30.32
N GLY A 640 -20.37 -24.37 29.32
CA GLY A 640 -19.11 -23.62 29.45
C GLY A 640 -17.82 -24.43 29.24
N GLU A 641 -17.92 -25.69 28.81
CA GLU A 641 -16.76 -26.55 28.51
C GLU A 641 -16.27 -26.37 27.07
N VAL A 642 -14.99 -26.58 26.78
CA VAL A 642 -14.48 -26.42 25.40
C VAL A 642 -14.84 -27.64 24.55
N LEU A 643 -15.79 -27.47 23.62
CA LEU A 643 -16.26 -28.53 22.71
C LEU A 643 -15.23 -28.91 21.65
N ALA A 644 -14.48 -27.93 21.13
CA ALA A 644 -13.49 -28.15 20.09
C ALA A 644 -12.50 -26.98 20.00
N CYS A 645 -11.24 -27.32 19.73
CA CYS A 645 -10.18 -26.37 19.40
C CYS A 645 -9.77 -26.54 17.95
N ALA A 646 -9.71 -25.46 17.19
CA ALA A 646 -9.11 -25.42 15.85
C ALA A 646 -7.83 -24.58 15.88
N LEU A 647 -6.75 -25.11 15.31
CA LEU A 647 -5.50 -24.38 15.09
C LEU A 647 -5.29 -24.19 13.58
N LYS A 648 -5.20 -22.93 13.15
CA LYS A 648 -4.68 -22.56 11.83
C LYS A 648 -3.23 -22.10 11.96
N ILE A 649 -2.36 -22.62 11.11
CA ILE A 649 -0.96 -22.18 10.97
C ILE A 649 -0.81 -21.61 9.56
N ASN A 650 -0.45 -20.32 9.45
CA ASN A 650 -0.41 -19.59 8.17
C ASN A 650 -1.68 -19.87 7.33
N ASN A 651 -2.84 -19.76 7.97
CA ASN A 651 -4.19 -19.93 7.43
C ASN A 651 -4.54 -21.32 6.88
N THR A 652 -3.56 -22.23 6.79
CA THR A 652 -3.79 -23.64 6.52
C THR A 652 -4.43 -24.27 7.77
N PRO A 653 -5.60 -24.93 7.66
CA PRO A 653 -6.09 -25.79 8.72
C PRO A 653 -5.07 -26.89 8.94
N VAL A 654 -4.46 -26.94 10.13
CA VAL A 654 -3.85 -28.18 10.58
C VAL A 654 -5.01 -29.14 10.79
N GLU A 655 -4.93 -30.35 10.22
CA GLU A 655 -6.00 -31.37 10.33
C GLU A 655 -6.51 -31.44 11.78
N TYR A 656 -7.83 -31.62 11.95
CA TYR A 656 -8.49 -31.73 13.25
C TYR A 656 -7.64 -32.55 14.22
N MET A 657 -6.92 -31.84 15.10
CA MET A 657 -6.09 -32.51 16.08
C MET A 657 -7.06 -33.18 17.05
N ASN A 658 -7.17 -34.50 16.94
CA ASN A 658 -7.77 -35.35 17.95
C ASN A 658 -6.94 -35.23 19.22
N PHE A 659 -7.16 -34.15 19.97
CA PHE A 659 -6.72 -34.03 21.34
C PHE A 659 -7.52 -35.05 22.15
N SER A 660 -6.81 -35.98 22.79
CA SER A 660 -7.40 -36.80 23.84
C SER A 660 -7.82 -35.90 25.00
N GLU A 661 -8.91 -36.25 25.67
CA GLU A 661 -9.27 -35.71 26.98
C GLU A 661 -8.17 -36.06 28.00
N SER A 662 -7.19 -35.16 28.17
CA SER A 662 -6.11 -35.27 29.17
C SER A 662 -5.44 -33.93 29.46
#